data_AF-A0AAD3CW93-F1
#
_entry.id   AF-A0AAD3CW93-F1
#
_cell.length_a   1.000
_cell.length_b   1.000
_cell.length_c   1.000
_cell.angle_alpha   90.00
_cell.angle_beta   90.00
_cell.angle_gamma   90.00
#
_symmetry.space_group_name_H-M   'P 1'
#
loop_
_entity.id
_entity.type
_entity.pdbx_description
1 polymer ?
#
loop_
_entity_poly.entity_id
_entity_poly.type
_entity_poly.pdbx_seq_one_letter_code
_entity_poly.pdbx_strand_id
1 'polypeptide(L)'
;MASNYCGDLNMWPTNDEDASRKSQEEFADNVEVTSNTHYTRMNNSPPQDRDRQFGLSTLVNTYGLRKRRSVGKEVLDDEDTLLQRVGASTSKKDLEMNKALNKFLTTSITSEPIDEENAEVNAADQKAIEEKLSELIEKEFPLKDQRPSNSQLIPQLGELKRNKALFAPGDWVEIEGLDMKWRMDMITRVIKTAPDDFDWNDPANANVEPNWIFIYNAGADRNVEGNDLRMTESGLKLIFGTRPWVWQQFALLKLEAKLRFQEGHQDDFMELDIQKFASDSWEWWLNRPENADFKAVYDDERVGEKGRRLLLSHIQKPFNLIDIMGEENKEWDFAEDDNINIFTYLSMYGTGVILPLFVLIVQIVIPVVLVMEAFGKEGGRCSNNGEWTTEIILAKIMSLVVFIYYTFSVIPDTYSNFFNVAGAADSVYSRLLSLRRTLWLQADDNLLQMIGYKFDIYFNTSYETLLSMLNIYVILLTEEAIEIILNALAFAFIARIDEDLTKTDWYDPKRRWCTAGAQSMALQTFLQLNYFKSAKLFGKKYNIPEKKLLEACNGDRRFLNNARLAKEDMQNPQYMTHTQRLEAVCAKIAKAGGNRNALEEYSKPKRYFGVLERFIGRFFGSKPIFERFSMYRVWSRWDKILFLPPVPDINVVFEKDTEGNVSVSRELDNISLFKEVKLENFYPHEDDKGAGILFMRHFRDVLIFKELGRSMKNSTGLLRSLFRIFDGVVISWLSYFIHIVFPLYLGLALGEIIYSFVAVKCVNIIAVTRSEISDWIFNLFGY
;
A
#
# COMPACT_ATOMS: atom_id res chain seq x y z
N MET A 1 -30.24 -18.26 -58.00
CA MET A 1 -30.88 -18.90 -56.84
C MET A 1 -29.80 -19.15 -55.81
N ALA A 2 -29.67 -18.51 -54.66
CA ALA A 2 -30.16 -17.28 -54.01
C ALA A 2 -29.17 -17.14 -52.81
N SER A 3 -28.33 -16.10 -52.68
CA SER A 3 -28.56 -14.75 -52.14
C SER A 3 -29.47 -14.67 -50.89
N ASN A 4 -29.07 -13.78 -49.96
CA ASN A 4 -29.73 -13.28 -48.73
C ASN A 4 -29.12 -13.89 -47.45
N TYR A 5 -28.57 -13.18 -46.47
CA TYR A 5 -28.77 -11.81 -45.98
C TYR A 5 -27.45 -11.25 -45.37
N CYS A 6 -26.98 -10.11 -45.86
CA CYS A 6 -26.20 -9.13 -45.08
C CYS A 6 -27.20 -8.16 -44.43
N GLY A 7 -26.97 -7.78 -43.17
CA GLY A 7 -27.75 -6.78 -42.46
C GLY A 7 -26.82 -5.83 -41.71
N ASP A 8 -26.77 -4.60 -42.21
CA ASP A 8 -26.07 -3.44 -41.67
C ASP A 8 -26.56 -3.04 -40.28
N LEU A 9 -25.63 -2.58 -39.43
CA LEU A 9 -25.92 -1.86 -38.20
C LEU A 9 -24.93 -0.69 -38.05
N ASN A 10 -25.08 0.28 -38.95
CA ASN A 10 -24.60 1.66 -38.76
C ASN A 10 -25.80 2.49 -38.29
N MET A 11 -25.80 2.93 -37.02
CA MET A 11 -26.62 4.07 -36.59
C MET A 11 -25.89 4.85 -35.49
N TRP A 12 -25.13 5.85 -35.93
CA TRP A 12 -24.95 7.12 -35.23
C TRP A 12 -25.74 8.17 -36.02
N PRO A 13 -26.53 9.04 -35.39
CA PRO A 13 -26.83 10.34 -35.96
C PRO A 13 -25.97 11.42 -35.29
N THR A 14 -25.25 12.12 -36.16
CA THR A 14 -24.65 13.43 -35.92
C THR A 14 -25.73 14.53 -35.96
N ASN A 15 -25.51 15.57 -35.15
CA ASN A 15 -25.98 16.96 -35.23
C ASN A 15 -27.49 17.23 -35.18
N ASP A 16 -27.91 17.90 -34.09
CA ASP A 16 -28.94 18.94 -34.10
C ASP A 16 -28.44 20.09 -33.20
N GLU A 17 -27.68 21.00 -33.80
CA GLU A 17 -27.67 22.43 -33.42
C GLU A 17 -28.92 23.07 -34.06
N ASP A 18 -29.44 24.13 -33.44
CA ASP A 18 -30.60 24.95 -33.86
C ASP A 18 -32.01 24.52 -33.44
N ALA A 19 -32.31 24.54 -32.12
CA ALA A 19 -33.67 24.83 -31.64
C ALA A 19 -33.74 25.22 -30.15
N SER A 20 -33.27 26.41 -29.74
CA SER A 20 -33.75 27.08 -28.50
C SER A 20 -33.21 28.51 -28.36
N ARG A 21 -33.49 29.35 -29.37
CA ARG A 21 -33.35 30.81 -29.28
C ARG A 21 -34.72 31.43 -29.47
N LYS A 22 -35.63 31.21 -28.51
CA LYS A 22 -36.95 31.85 -28.39
C LYS A 22 -37.62 31.47 -27.05
N SER A 23 -37.14 32.06 -25.95
CA SER A 23 -37.92 32.31 -24.71
C SER A 23 -37.07 33.06 -23.69
N GLN A 24 -36.46 34.17 -24.10
CA GLN A 24 -35.99 35.23 -23.20
C GLN A 24 -36.72 36.49 -23.63
N GLU A 25 -37.89 36.73 -23.03
CA GLU A 25 -38.60 38.01 -22.91
C GLU A 25 -39.97 37.69 -22.30
N GLU A 26 -40.01 37.58 -20.97
CA GLU A 26 -41.13 38.00 -20.10
C GLU A 26 -40.88 37.54 -18.66
N PHE A 27 -41.15 38.45 -17.72
CA PHE A 27 -41.03 38.35 -16.26
C PHE A 27 -39.68 38.73 -15.65
N ALA A 28 -39.40 40.03 -15.70
CA ALA A 28 -38.98 40.76 -14.51
C ALA A 28 -40.23 41.06 -13.65
N ASP A 29 -40.23 40.66 -12.38
CA ASP A 29 -40.57 41.55 -11.25
C ASP A 29 -40.48 40.83 -9.89
N ASN A 30 -39.79 41.52 -8.97
CA ASN A 30 -39.87 41.45 -7.51
C ASN A 30 -39.33 40.22 -6.78
N VAL A 31 -38.18 40.38 -6.12
CA VAL A 31 -38.07 40.63 -4.66
C VAL A 31 -36.58 40.71 -4.29
N GLU A 32 -36.16 41.87 -3.77
CA GLU A 32 -34.91 42.05 -3.02
C GLU A 32 -34.92 41.21 -1.74
N VAL A 33 -33.77 40.65 -1.33
CA VAL A 33 -33.18 40.80 0.01
C VAL A 33 -31.80 40.11 0.04
N THR A 34 -30.78 40.96 0.18
CA THR A 34 -29.43 40.80 0.77
C THR A 34 -28.91 39.40 1.17
N SER A 35 -27.71 39.03 0.71
CA SER A 35 -26.50 39.06 1.55
C SER A 35 -25.26 38.58 0.80
N ASN A 36 -24.17 39.32 0.98
CA ASN A 36 -22.83 39.14 0.44
C ASN A 36 -22.16 37.83 0.86
N THR A 37 -21.57 37.11 -0.10
CA THR A 37 -20.30 36.38 0.10
C THR A 37 -19.48 36.45 -1.18
N HIS A 38 -18.32 37.13 -1.09
CA HIS A 38 -17.31 37.20 -2.13
C HIS A 38 -16.69 35.82 -2.36
N TYR A 39 -16.87 35.26 -3.56
CA TYR A 39 -16.00 34.21 -4.10
C TYR A 39 -15.17 34.81 -5.24
N THR A 40 -13.87 34.97 -5.00
CA THR A 40 -12.92 35.38 -6.03
C THR A 40 -12.58 34.17 -6.89
N ARG A 41 -13.19 34.12 -8.06
CA ARG A 41 -12.93 33.17 -9.14
C ARG A 41 -11.68 33.64 -9.88
N MET A 42 -10.56 32.92 -9.84
CA MET A 42 -9.45 33.14 -10.76
C MET A 42 -9.57 32.21 -11.97
N ASN A 43 -9.49 32.82 -13.14
CA ASN A 43 -9.71 32.26 -14.46
C ASN A 43 -8.50 31.46 -14.95
N ASN A 44 -8.83 30.42 -15.73
CA ASN A 44 -7.95 29.67 -16.62
C ASN A 44 -7.27 30.56 -17.67
N SER A 45 -6.07 30.17 -18.09
CA SER A 45 -5.54 30.43 -19.44
C SER A 45 -4.72 29.22 -19.93
N PRO A 46 -4.74 28.91 -21.24
CA PRO A 46 -4.30 27.62 -21.81
C PRO A 46 -2.85 27.68 -22.39
N PRO A 47 -2.32 26.61 -23.00
CA PRO A 47 -0.91 26.22 -22.91
C PRO A 47 -0.02 26.78 -24.03
N GLN A 48 1.30 26.78 -23.79
CA GLN A 48 2.32 26.99 -24.82
C GLN A 48 3.22 25.76 -24.98
N ASP A 49 3.31 25.30 -26.21
CA ASP A 49 4.28 24.36 -26.77
C ASP A 49 5.73 24.76 -26.50
N ARG A 50 6.61 23.77 -26.31
CA ARG A 50 7.92 23.68 -26.98
C ARG A 50 8.63 22.33 -26.80
N ASP A 51 8.78 21.68 -27.94
CA ASP A 51 9.96 21.01 -28.49
C ASP A 51 10.83 20.03 -27.67
N ARG A 52 10.91 18.84 -28.27
CA ARG A 52 11.85 17.75 -28.07
C ARG A 52 13.31 18.20 -28.26
N GLN A 53 14.18 17.81 -27.33
CA GLN A 53 15.58 17.47 -27.64
C GLN A 53 15.96 16.15 -26.97
N PHE A 54 16.38 15.19 -27.79
CA PHE A 54 17.07 13.97 -27.39
C PHE A 54 18.49 14.31 -26.92
N GLY A 55 18.93 13.70 -25.83
CA GLY A 55 20.33 13.77 -25.38
C GLY A 55 20.61 12.84 -24.20
N LEU A 56 21.37 11.78 -24.48
CA LEU A 56 21.90 10.80 -23.52
C LEU A 56 22.58 11.44 -22.29
N SER A 57 22.18 11.03 -21.09
CA SER A 57 23.12 10.76 -19.97
C SER A 57 22.42 10.01 -18.84
N THR A 58 22.49 8.68 -18.87
CA THR A 58 22.17 7.81 -17.73
C THR A 58 23.49 7.37 -17.11
N LEU A 59 23.76 7.78 -15.87
CA LEU A 59 24.38 6.99 -14.80
C LEU A 59 24.77 7.89 -13.61
N VAL A 60 24.41 7.41 -12.41
CA VAL A 60 24.64 7.97 -11.06
C VAL A 60 23.60 8.98 -10.60
N ASN A 61 22.52 8.48 -9.97
CA ASN A 61 21.91 9.06 -8.77
C ASN A 61 20.85 8.11 -8.18
N THR A 62 21.28 7.20 -7.31
CA THR A 62 20.39 6.42 -6.44
C THR A 62 20.92 6.45 -5.01
N TYR A 63 21.20 7.64 -4.48
CA TYR A 63 21.23 7.89 -3.04
C TYR A 63 20.90 9.38 -2.81
N GLY A 64 19.79 9.63 -2.14
CA GLY A 64 19.43 10.97 -1.66
C GLY A 64 20.41 11.46 -0.61
N LEU A 65 21.54 12.01 -1.06
CA LEU A 65 22.39 12.89 -0.28
C LEU A 65 22.23 14.30 -0.85
N ARG A 66 21.54 15.17 -0.09
CA ARG A 66 21.44 16.60 -0.37
C ARG A 66 22.84 17.17 -0.58
N LYS A 67 23.06 17.69 -1.79
CA LYS A 67 24.26 18.37 -2.28
C LYS A 67 24.50 19.65 -1.46
N ARG A 68 25.47 19.64 -0.52
CA ARG A 68 25.97 20.87 0.12
C ARG A 68 26.75 21.69 -0.93
N ARG A 69 26.33 22.93 -1.18
CA ARG A 69 27.12 23.94 -1.89
C ARG A 69 28.29 24.36 -0.99
N SER A 70 29.50 24.30 -1.55
CA SER A 70 30.70 24.92 -1.01
C SER A 70 30.63 26.44 -1.19
N VAL A 71 30.66 27.19 -0.09
CA VAL A 71 31.00 28.63 -0.09
C VAL A 71 32.26 28.78 0.77
N GLY A 72 33.20 29.57 0.25
CA GLY A 72 34.61 29.60 0.63
C GLY A 72 34.93 30.25 1.97
N LYS A 73 36.19 30.03 2.35
CA LYS A 73 36.95 30.66 3.43
C LYS A 73 36.93 32.19 3.35
N GLU A 74 36.64 32.83 4.48
CA GLU A 74 37.48 33.80 5.24
C GLU A 74 36.57 34.72 6.06
N VAL A 75 36.68 34.67 7.38
CA VAL A 75 36.96 35.79 8.31
C VAL A 75 36.97 35.20 9.74
N LEU A 76 38.04 35.52 10.45
CA LEU A 76 38.36 35.15 11.84
C LEU A 76 37.50 35.95 12.85
N ASP A 77 37.47 35.41 14.07
CA ASP A 77 37.11 36.04 15.36
C ASP A 77 35.62 36.18 15.72
N ASP A 78 35.09 35.17 16.44
CA ASP A 78 34.37 35.34 17.73
C ASP A 78 33.72 33.99 18.15
N GLU A 79 34.42 33.20 18.98
CA GLU A 79 33.88 31.95 19.57
C GLU A 79 32.71 32.20 20.54
N ASP A 80 32.59 33.41 21.11
CA ASP A 80 31.52 33.73 22.06
C ASP A 80 30.14 33.94 21.38
N THR A 81 30.10 34.24 20.08
CA THR A 81 28.84 34.46 19.35
C THR A 81 28.21 33.15 18.84
N LEU A 82 29.01 32.08 18.70
CA LEU A 82 28.54 30.76 18.27
C LEU A 82 27.85 29.98 19.40
N LEU A 83 28.28 30.16 20.65
CA LEU A 83 27.64 29.55 21.82
C LEU A 83 26.26 30.15 22.13
N GLN A 84 25.99 31.40 21.73
CA GLN A 84 24.64 31.98 21.82
C GLN A 84 23.70 31.52 20.70
N ARG A 85 24.20 31.15 19.51
CA ARG A 85 23.36 30.70 18.38
C ARG A 85 23.04 29.21 18.38
N VAL A 86 23.81 28.36 19.05
CA VAL A 86 23.52 26.93 19.23
C VAL A 86 22.71 26.64 20.50
N GLY A 87 22.49 27.65 21.35
CA GLY A 87 21.81 27.56 22.65
C GLY A 87 20.28 27.46 22.63
N ALA A 88 19.65 27.11 21.50
CA ALA A 88 18.19 27.12 21.36
C ALA A 88 17.57 25.77 20.98
N SER A 89 18.12 24.63 21.44
CA SER A 89 17.32 23.38 21.46
C SER A 89 17.85 22.22 22.32
N THR A 90 18.91 22.36 23.11
CA THR A 90 19.38 21.27 23.97
C THR A 90 18.49 21.18 25.21
N SER A 91 17.85 20.03 25.41
CA SER A 91 17.04 19.82 26.61
C SER A 91 17.96 19.91 27.83
N LYS A 92 17.44 20.32 29.00
CA LYS A 92 18.20 20.31 30.27
C LYS A 92 18.90 18.96 30.52
N LYS A 93 18.31 17.89 30.00
CA LYS A 93 18.81 16.52 30.03
C LYS A 93 20.04 16.31 29.15
N ASP A 94 20.06 16.87 27.94
CA ASP A 94 21.24 16.85 27.04
C ASP A 94 22.41 17.65 27.63
N LEU A 95 22.10 18.75 28.31
CA LEU A 95 23.10 19.56 29.02
C LEU A 95 23.68 18.81 30.23
N GLU A 96 22.85 18.10 30.99
CA GLU A 96 23.30 17.24 32.10
C GLU A 96 24.11 16.04 31.59
N MET A 97 23.72 15.45 30.46
CA MET A 97 24.48 14.37 29.81
C MET A 97 25.84 14.86 29.31
N ASN A 98 25.91 16.01 28.63
CA ASN A 98 27.18 16.58 28.20
C ASN A 98 28.06 16.98 29.40
N LYS A 99 27.47 17.43 30.51
CA LYS A 99 28.21 17.68 31.76
C LYS A 99 28.74 16.39 32.38
N ALA A 100 27.95 15.32 32.41
CA ALA A 100 28.38 14.02 32.92
C ALA A 100 29.47 13.39 32.05
N LEU A 101 29.32 13.48 30.72
CA LEU A 101 30.28 12.97 29.74
C LEU A 101 31.59 13.77 29.78
N ASN A 102 31.51 15.10 29.86
CA ASN A 102 32.69 15.95 30.02
C ASN A 102 33.36 15.70 31.36
N LYS A 103 32.60 15.53 32.45
CA LYS A 103 33.17 15.16 33.77
C LYS A 103 33.91 13.83 33.66
N PHE A 104 33.28 12.79 33.11
CA PHE A 104 33.90 11.48 32.88
C PHE A 104 35.19 11.59 32.07
N LEU A 105 35.16 12.26 30.92
CA LEU A 105 36.34 12.47 30.06
C LEU A 105 37.45 13.25 30.78
N THR A 106 37.12 14.28 31.57
CA THR A 106 38.12 14.99 32.38
C THR A 106 38.71 14.13 33.48
N THR A 107 37.93 13.27 34.14
CA THR A 107 38.43 12.36 35.20
C THR A 107 39.28 11.23 34.61
N SER A 108 38.99 10.77 33.39
CA SER A 108 39.77 9.73 32.71
C SER A 108 41.09 10.22 32.10
N ILE A 109 41.22 11.52 31.81
CA ILE A 109 42.37 12.09 31.08
C ILE A 109 43.42 12.73 32.01
N THR A 110 43.06 13.13 33.24
CA THR A 110 44.05 13.63 34.22
C THR A 110 44.80 12.47 34.89
N SER A 111 45.91 12.08 34.28
CA SER A 111 46.84 11.04 34.75
C SER A 111 47.81 11.55 35.82
N GLU A 112 47.31 12.15 36.91
CA GLU A 112 48.15 12.36 38.10
C GLU A 112 48.10 11.11 39.00
N PRO A 113 49.17 10.77 39.74
CA PRO A 113 49.20 9.58 40.58
C PRO A 113 48.25 9.80 41.76
N ILE A 114 47.10 9.13 41.70
CA ILE A 114 46.03 9.20 42.70
C ILE A 114 46.43 8.31 43.89
N ASP A 115 46.47 8.89 45.09
CA ASP A 115 46.60 8.14 46.36
C ASP A 115 45.54 7.02 46.45
N GLU A 116 45.90 5.86 47.00
CA GLU A 116 45.05 4.64 47.01
C GLU A 116 43.63 4.88 47.55
N GLU A 117 43.45 5.83 48.47
CA GLU A 117 42.14 6.19 49.05
C GLU A 117 41.22 6.94 48.06
N ASN A 118 41.80 7.70 47.12
CA ASN A 118 41.05 8.39 46.06
C ASN A 118 40.74 7.46 44.87
N ALA A 119 41.44 6.32 44.76
CA ALA A 119 41.18 5.31 43.72
C ALA A 119 39.87 4.55 43.98
N GLU A 120 39.54 4.24 45.25
CA GLU A 120 38.26 3.59 45.61
C GLU A 120 37.05 4.51 45.41
N VAL A 121 37.19 5.80 45.75
CA VAL A 121 36.12 6.80 45.54
C VAL A 121 35.87 7.01 44.05
N ASN A 122 36.91 7.07 43.22
CA ASN A 122 36.77 7.17 41.77
C ASN A 122 36.16 5.90 41.14
N ALA A 123 36.45 4.71 41.67
CA ALA A 123 35.85 3.46 41.18
C ALA A 123 34.35 3.38 41.50
N ALA A 124 33.91 3.85 42.68
CA ALA A 124 32.50 3.92 43.05
C ALA A 124 31.72 4.94 42.20
N ASP A 125 32.30 6.12 41.98
CA ASP A 125 31.73 7.16 41.12
C ASP A 125 31.65 6.71 39.66
N GLN A 126 32.70 6.03 39.16
CA GLN A 126 32.71 5.46 37.82
C GLN A 126 31.63 4.40 37.66
N LYS A 127 31.47 3.49 38.63
CA LYS A 127 30.41 2.47 38.61
C LYS A 127 29.01 3.09 38.62
N ALA A 128 28.79 4.13 39.43
CA ALA A 128 27.50 4.85 39.46
C ALA A 128 27.20 5.59 38.13
N ILE A 129 28.24 6.10 37.45
CA ILE A 129 28.12 6.71 36.12
C ILE A 129 27.83 5.64 35.06
N GLU A 130 28.52 4.50 35.11
CA GLU A 130 28.28 3.36 34.21
C GLU A 130 26.89 2.77 34.40
N GLU A 131 26.40 2.61 35.64
CA GLU A 131 25.04 2.18 35.93
C GLU A 131 24.01 3.19 35.39
N LYS A 132 24.22 4.50 35.60
CA LYS A 132 23.34 5.54 35.01
C LYS A 132 23.38 5.58 33.49
N LEU A 133 24.55 5.41 32.88
CA LEU A 133 24.70 5.34 31.42
C LEU A 133 24.05 4.08 30.88
N SER A 134 24.18 2.94 31.56
CA SER A 134 23.53 1.69 31.20
C SER A 134 22.00 1.83 31.30
N GLU A 135 21.47 2.40 32.38
CA GLU A 135 20.03 2.69 32.50
C GLU A 135 19.54 3.67 31.41
N LEU A 136 20.36 4.66 31.06
CA LEU A 136 20.02 5.65 30.02
C LEU A 136 20.05 5.01 28.62
N ILE A 137 21.06 4.18 28.34
CA ILE A 137 21.18 3.40 27.10
C ILE A 137 20.03 2.39 27.02
N GLU A 138 19.71 1.64 28.07
CA GLU A 138 18.57 0.71 28.09
C GLU A 138 17.23 1.43 27.91
N LYS A 139 17.11 2.65 28.45
CA LYS A 139 15.90 3.46 28.28
C LYS A 139 15.78 4.05 26.86
N GLU A 140 16.89 4.43 26.23
CA GLU A 140 16.89 4.97 24.86
C GLU A 140 16.92 3.88 23.78
N PHE A 141 17.47 2.71 24.12
CA PHE A 141 17.66 1.56 23.25
C PHE A 141 17.24 0.28 24.00
N PRO A 142 15.94 0.09 24.25
CA PRO A 142 15.45 -1.10 24.93
C PRO A 142 15.87 -2.36 24.17
N LEU A 143 16.14 -3.44 24.90
CA LEU A 143 16.43 -4.73 24.30
C LEU A 143 15.23 -5.15 23.41
N LYS A 144 15.51 -5.59 22.17
CA LYS A 144 14.50 -5.89 21.13
C LYS A 144 13.38 -6.87 21.56
N ASP A 145 13.62 -7.67 22.58
CA ASP A 145 12.66 -8.65 23.08
C ASP A 145 11.82 -8.13 24.27
N GLN A 146 12.01 -6.88 24.68
CA GLN A 146 11.25 -6.29 25.79
C GLN A 146 9.80 -6.08 25.37
N ARG A 147 8.91 -6.90 25.95
CA ARG A 147 7.47 -6.78 25.77
C ARG A 147 6.93 -5.69 26.71
N PRO A 148 6.12 -4.73 26.22
CA PRO A 148 5.49 -3.73 27.09
C PRO A 148 4.54 -4.39 28.10
N SER A 149 4.54 -3.88 29.33
CA SER A 149 3.47 -4.14 30.31
C SER A 149 2.17 -3.44 29.90
N ASN A 150 1.03 -3.83 30.49
CA ASN A 150 -0.25 -3.19 30.16
C ASN A 150 -0.28 -1.72 30.58
N SER A 151 0.35 -1.40 31.72
CA SER A 151 0.53 -0.03 32.19
C SER A 151 1.36 0.83 31.22
N GLN A 152 2.37 0.25 30.56
CA GLN A 152 3.22 0.92 29.57
C GLN A 152 2.54 1.18 28.22
N LEU A 153 1.45 0.47 27.92
CA LEU A 153 0.67 0.68 26.68
C LEU A 153 -0.19 1.94 26.71
N ILE A 154 -0.42 2.50 27.89
CA ILE A 154 -1.17 3.73 28.09
C ILE A 154 -0.17 4.85 28.36
N PRO A 155 0.11 5.73 27.38
CA PRO A 155 0.96 6.88 27.61
C PRO A 155 0.30 7.82 28.62
N GLN A 156 1.07 8.74 29.20
CA GLN A 156 0.49 9.76 30.06
C GLN A 156 -0.57 10.57 29.30
N LEU A 157 -1.82 10.42 29.75
CA LEU A 157 -2.99 11.14 29.25
C LEU A 157 -3.18 12.45 30.02
N GLY A 158 -3.84 13.42 29.40
CA GLY A 158 -4.07 14.74 29.97
C GLY A 158 -4.41 15.78 28.91
N GLU A 159 -4.37 17.07 29.27
CA GLU A 159 -4.58 18.17 28.34
C GLU A 159 -3.46 18.24 27.29
N LEU A 160 -3.86 18.27 26.02
CA LEU A 160 -2.94 18.51 24.92
C LEU A 160 -2.64 20.01 24.86
N LYS A 161 -1.52 20.44 25.43
CA LYS A 161 -1.08 21.84 25.26
C LYS A 161 -0.66 22.07 23.80
N ARG A 162 -1.05 23.22 23.23
CA ARG A 162 -0.56 23.66 21.89
C ARG A 162 0.97 23.58 21.86
N ASN A 163 1.52 23.24 20.69
CA ASN A 163 2.97 23.15 20.47
C ASN A 163 3.69 22.08 21.31
N LYS A 164 3.00 21.00 21.69
CA LYS A 164 3.61 19.83 22.33
C LYS A 164 3.53 18.59 21.47
N ALA A 165 4.57 17.77 21.58
CA ALA A 165 4.62 16.44 20.98
C ALA A 165 3.46 15.57 21.48
N LEU A 166 2.88 14.78 20.57
CA LEU A 166 1.81 13.83 20.90
C LEU A 166 2.31 12.68 21.79
N PHE A 167 3.50 12.17 21.47
CA PHE A 167 4.18 11.11 22.20
C PHE A 167 5.50 11.60 22.79
N ALA A 168 5.95 10.97 23.86
CA ALA A 168 7.21 11.22 24.54
C ALA A 168 8.17 10.01 24.41
N PRO A 169 9.49 10.21 24.59
CA PRO A 169 10.42 9.08 24.68
C PRO A 169 10.01 8.10 25.79
N GLY A 170 9.97 6.81 25.44
CA GLY A 170 9.48 5.72 26.29
C GLY A 170 8.02 5.34 26.06
N ASP A 171 7.24 6.13 25.31
CA ASP A 171 5.87 5.76 24.96
C ASP A 171 5.87 4.64 23.91
N TRP A 172 5.00 3.66 24.10
CA TRP A 172 4.74 2.63 23.11
C TRP A 172 3.68 3.10 22.12
N VAL A 173 4.00 3.02 20.84
CA VAL A 173 3.16 3.46 19.73
C VAL A 173 3.04 2.36 18.69
N GLU A 174 2.10 2.52 17.78
CA GLU A 174 2.06 1.76 16.54
C GLU A 174 2.48 2.66 15.38
N ILE A 175 3.39 2.14 14.55
CA ILE A 175 3.93 2.78 13.35
C ILE A 175 3.38 2.06 12.13
N GLU A 176 2.91 2.79 11.13
CA GLU A 176 2.55 2.23 9.84
C GLU A 176 3.80 1.97 9.00
N GLY A 177 4.15 0.71 8.77
CA GLY A 177 5.25 0.35 7.88
C GLY A 177 4.86 0.51 6.40
N LEU A 178 5.86 0.47 5.50
CA LEU A 178 5.64 0.49 4.05
C LEU A 178 4.71 -0.62 3.54
N ASP A 179 4.61 -1.72 4.27
CA ASP A 179 3.68 -2.82 3.98
C ASP A 179 2.25 -2.56 4.48
N MET A 180 1.92 -1.32 4.83
CA MET A 180 0.65 -0.85 5.39
C MET A 180 0.20 -1.63 6.64
N LYS A 181 1.16 -2.18 7.37
CA LYS A 181 0.91 -2.86 8.64
C LYS A 181 1.40 -2.02 9.80
N TRP A 182 0.57 -2.01 10.82
CA TRP A 182 0.88 -1.39 12.09
C TRP A 182 1.82 -2.29 12.89
N ARG A 183 2.94 -1.72 13.32
CA ARG A 183 3.95 -2.39 14.14
C ARG A 183 4.15 -1.60 15.41
N MET A 184 4.17 -2.32 16.52
CA MET A 184 4.31 -1.73 17.83
C MET A 184 5.78 -1.55 18.17
N ASP A 185 6.16 -0.32 18.48
CA ASP A 185 7.52 0.04 18.85
C ASP A 185 7.52 1.15 19.92
N MET A 186 8.67 1.38 20.55
CA MET A 186 8.84 2.40 21.56
C MET A 186 9.48 3.65 20.95
N ILE A 187 8.95 4.82 21.26
CA ILE A 187 9.58 6.10 20.91
C ILE A 187 10.90 6.21 21.65
N THR A 188 12.01 6.28 20.91
CA THR A 188 13.35 6.46 21.47
C THR A 188 13.73 7.93 21.52
N ARG A 189 13.28 8.73 20.55
CA ARG A 189 13.59 10.15 20.47
C ARG A 189 12.46 10.95 19.82
N VAL A 190 12.29 12.18 20.28
CA VAL A 190 11.42 13.18 19.66
C VAL A 190 12.27 14.37 19.24
N ILE A 191 12.20 14.72 17.96
CA ILE A 191 12.90 15.83 17.34
C ILE A 191 11.85 16.92 17.08
N LYS A 192 12.18 18.15 17.49
CA LYS A 192 11.31 19.31 17.36
C LYS A 192 11.89 20.20 16.26
N THR A 193 11.14 20.39 15.18
CA THR A 193 11.59 21.13 13.99
C THR A 193 10.59 22.24 13.67
N ALA A 194 11.09 23.42 13.31
CA ALA A 194 10.23 24.48 12.81
C ALA A 194 9.76 24.14 11.38
N PRO A 195 8.55 24.54 10.97
CA PRO A 195 8.11 24.45 9.58
C PRO A 195 9.10 25.11 8.61
N ASP A 196 9.23 24.56 7.40
CA ASP A 196 10.16 25.06 6.37
C ASP A 196 9.82 26.50 5.93
N ASP A 197 8.57 26.92 6.07
CA ASP A 197 8.05 28.25 5.75
C ASP A 197 8.20 29.26 6.90
N PHE A 198 8.66 28.83 8.08
CA PHE A 198 8.89 29.73 9.20
C PHE A 198 10.22 30.48 9.05
N ASP A 199 10.17 31.70 8.51
CA ASP A 199 11.34 32.56 8.40
C ASP A 199 11.63 33.25 9.75
N TRP A 200 12.74 32.84 10.37
CA TRP A 200 13.27 33.44 11.60
C TRP A 200 13.69 34.90 11.43
N ASN A 201 13.91 35.36 10.19
CA ASN A 201 14.32 36.73 9.90
C ASN A 201 13.14 37.66 9.61
N ASP A 202 11.92 37.13 9.46
CA ASP A 202 10.73 37.96 9.28
C ASP A 202 10.39 38.67 10.60
N PRO A 203 10.40 40.03 10.64
CA PRO A 203 10.00 40.77 11.83
C PRO A 203 8.59 40.43 12.33
N ALA A 204 7.69 39.96 11.45
CA ALA A 204 6.36 39.51 11.83
C ALA A 204 6.37 38.25 12.73
N ASN A 205 7.44 37.44 12.64
CA ASN A 205 7.64 36.24 13.44
C ASN A 205 8.42 36.50 14.74
N ALA A 206 8.79 37.75 15.02
CA ALA A 206 9.47 38.10 16.25
C ALA A 206 8.61 37.77 17.47
N ASN A 207 9.08 36.85 18.32
CA ASN A 207 8.38 36.32 19.50
C ASN A 207 7.13 35.48 19.22
N VAL A 208 6.89 35.07 17.97
CA VAL A 208 5.83 34.11 17.63
C VAL A 208 6.44 32.71 17.68
N GLU A 209 5.86 31.82 18.48
CA GLU A 209 6.28 30.41 18.43
C GLU A 209 5.80 29.78 17.12
N PRO A 210 6.69 29.11 16.34
CA PRO A 210 6.25 28.37 15.19
C PRO A 210 5.31 27.24 15.60
N ASN A 211 4.44 26.85 14.68
CA ASN A 211 3.69 25.60 14.79
C ASN A 211 4.67 24.44 14.63
N TRP A 212 5.27 24.02 15.73
CA TRP A 212 6.34 23.02 15.72
C TRP A 212 5.89 21.71 15.09
N ILE A 213 6.71 21.21 14.18
CA ILE A 213 6.60 19.87 13.60
C ILE A 213 7.41 18.94 14.47
N PHE A 214 6.79 17.84 14.91
CA PHE A 214 7.43 16.82 15.72
C PHE A 214 7.73 15.60 14.86
N ILE A 215 9.00 15.23 14.84
CA ILE A 215 9.52 14.06 14.13
C ILE A 215 9.96 13.04 15.18
N TYR A 216 9.65 11.78 14.96
CA TYR A 216 9.81 10.71 15.94
C TYR A 216 10.82 9.66 15.47
N ASN A 217 11.62 9.16 16.40
CA ASN A 217 12.37 7.92 16.20
C ASN A 217 11.74 6.85 17.06
N ALA A 218 11.48 5.69 16.48
CA ALA A 218 10.80 4.60 17.15
C ALA A 218 11.46 3.28 16.71
N GLY A 219 12.03 2.56 17.68
CA GLY A 219 12.91 1.39 17.46
C GLY A 219 13.93 1.55 16.34
N ALA A 220 13.75 0.85 15.22
CA ALA A 220 14.63 0.92 14.04
C ALA A 220 14.28 2.09 13.11
N ASP A 221 13.02 2.51 13.09
CA ASP A 221 12.55 3.59 12.23
C ASP A 221 13.04 4.96 12.74
N ARG A 222 13.38 5.81 11.78
CA ARG A 222 13.96 7.14 12.01
C ARG A 222 13.17 8.16 11.22
N ASN A 223 12.97 9.32 11.82
CA ASN A 223 12.27 10.44 11.22
C ASN A 223 10.80 10.18 10.83
N VAL A 224 10.07 9.42 11.65
CA VAL A 224 8.65 9.12 11.46
C VAL A 224 7.80 10.35 11.77
N GLU A 225 6.84 10.68 10.92
CA GLU A 225 5.93 11.81 11.17
C GLU A 225 4.83 11.44 12.17
N GLY A 226 4.27 12.45 12.84
CA GLY A 226 3.19 12.22 13.81
C GLY A 226 1.92 11.58 13.21
N ASN A 227 1.70 11.72 11.89
CA ASN A 227 0.55 11.14 11.18
C ASN A 227 0.68 9.63 10.92
N ASP A 228 1.91 9.13 10.90
CA ASP A 228 2.24 7.71 10.72
C ASP A 228 2.30 6.95 12.05
N LEU A 229 2.10 7.68 13.15
CA LEU A 229 2.04 7.16 14.50
C LEU A 229 0.62 7.13 15.03
N ARG A 230 0.29 6.09 15.76
CA ARG A 230 -0.92 6.05 16.58
C ARG A 230 -0.67 5.39 17.92
N MET A 231 -1.57 5.63 18.86
CA MET A 231 -1.57 4.90 20.11
C MET A 231 -1.89 3.42 19.86
N THR A 232 -1.29 2.54 20.67
CA THR A 232 -1.49 1.09 20.56
C THR A 232 -2.96 0.71 20.68
N GLU A 233 -3.43 -0.19 19.82
CA GLU A 233 -4.82 -0.68 19.84
C GLU A 233 -5.14 -1.30 21.20
N SER A 234 -4.18 -2.08 21.73
CA SER A 234 -4.27 -2.71 23.04
C SER A 234 -4.43 -1.70 24.17
N GLY A 235 -3.63 -0.64 24.20
CA GLY A 235 -3.73 0.42 25.22
C GLY A 235 -5.08 1.14 25.17
N LEU A 236 -5.57 1.47 23.97
CA LEU A 236 -6.89 2.09 23.83
C LEU A 236 -8.03 1.16 24.28
N LYS A 237 -7.93 -0.15 24.03
CA LYS A 237 -8.92 -1.13 24.51
C LYS A 237 -8.94 -1.30 26.02
N LEU A 238 -7.81 -1.10 26.71
CA LEU A 238 -7.77 -1.09 28.17
C LEU A 238 -8.61 0.06 28.75
N ILE A 239 -8.58 1.22 28.10
CA ILE A 239 -9.32 2.42 28.53
C ILE A 239 -10.80 2.35 28.10
N PHE A 240 -11.03 2.11 26.81
CA PHE A 240 -12.33 2.31 26.15
C PHE A 240 -13.11 1.01 25.91
N GLY A 241 -12.50 -0.14 26.19
CA GLY A 241 -13.07 -1.45 25.86
C GLY A 241 -13.05 -1.71 24.35
N THR A 242 -13.85 -2.66 23.89
CA THR A 242 -13.89 -3.06 22.48
C THR A 242 -15.05 -2.43 21.70
N ARG A 243 -15.90 -1.64 22.36
CA ARG A 243 -17.12 -1.06 21.77
C ARG A 243 -16.85 -0.14 20.56
N PRO A 244 -15.86 0.77 20.60
CA PRO A 244 -15.53 1.61 19.44
C PRO A 244 -15.16 0.82 18.18
N TRP A 245 -14.51 -0.34 18.32
CA TRP A 245 -14.17 -1.20 17.19
C TRP A 245 -15.40 -1.89 16.60
N VAL A 246 -16.42 -2.21 17.41
CA VAL A 246 -17.70 -2.72 16.91
C VAL A 246 -18.43 -1.62 16.12
N TRP A 247 -18.40 -0.37 16.60
CA TRP A 247 -18.91 0.79 15.84
C TRP A 247 -18.16 0.97 14.53
N GLN A 248 -16.83 0.89 14.51
CA GLN A 248 -16.03 1.04 13.28
C GLN A 248 -16.49 0.04 12.20
N GLN A 249 -16.70 -1.23 12.57
CA GLN A 249 -17.21 -2.25 11.66
C GLN A 249 -18.60 -1.91 11.09
N PHE A 250 -19.52 -1.43 11.94
CA PHE A 250 -20.85 -0.98 11.53
C PHE A 250 -20.79 0.24 10.60
N ALA A 251 -19.98 1.24 10.95
CA ALA A 251 -19.83 2.47 10.20
C ALA A 251 -19.22 2.23 8.81
N LEU A 252 -18.26 1.31 8.68
CA LEU A 252 -17.71 0.88 7.38
C LEU A 252 -18.77 0.20 6.50
N LEU A 253 -19.66 -0.61 7.07
CA LEU A 253 -20.79 -1.20 6.32
C LEU A 253 -21.81 -0.14 5.89
N LYS A 254 -22.03 0.91 6.70
CA LYS A 254 -22.87 2.05 6.34
C LYS A 254 -22.22 2.91 5.26
N LEU A 255 -20.90 3.12 5.31
CA LEU A 255 -20.13 3.81 4.27
C LEU A 255 -20.27 3.08 2.93
N GLU A 256 -20.00 1.77 2.89
CA GLU A 256 -20.16 0.97 1.66
C GLU A 256 -21.60 1.03 1.13
N ALA A 257 -22.61 1.09 2.01
CA ALA A 257 -24.00 1.27 1.59
C ALA A 257 -24.24 2.62 0.91
N LYS A 258 -23.59 3.69 1.40
CA LYS A 258 -23.71 5.06 0.91
C LYS A 258 -22.93 5.29 -0.40
N LEU A 259 -21.67 4.86 -0.48
CA LEU A 259 -20.79 5.08 -1.64
C LEU A 259 -21.42 4.64 -2.97
N ARG A 260 -21.37 5.50 -3.98
CA ARG A 260 -21.85 5.22 -5.35
C ARG A 260 -20.69 5.29 -6.33
N PHE A 261 -20.85 4.62 -7.47
CA PHE A 261 -19.97 4.76 -8.63
C PHE A 261 -20.79 5.47 -9.72
N GLN A 262 -20.85 6.79 -9.63
CA GLN A 262 -21.73 7.66 -10.41
C GLN A 262 -21.18 9.10 -10.39
N GLU A 263 -20.41 9.46 -11.42
CA GLU A 263 -19.83 10.80 -11.58
C GLU A 263 -20.90 11.92 -11.46
N GLY A 264 -20.59 12.96 -10.69
CA GLY A 264 -21.46 14.12 -10.48
C GLY A 264 -22.55 13.95 -9.42
N HIS A 265 -22.61 12.79 -8.73
CA HIS A 265 -23.55 12.55 -7.65
C HIS A 265 -22.88 12.82 -6.29
N GLN A 266 -23.57 13.47 -5.35
CA GLN A 266 -23.02 13.83 -4.02
C GLN A 266 -22.49 12.66 -3.16
N ASP A 267 -22.98 11.44 -3.43
CA ASP A 267 -22.53 10.19 -2.80
C ASP A 267 -21.54 9.40 -3.67
N ASP A 268 -21.03 9.97 -4.76
CA ASP A 268 -19.98 9.37 -5.55
C ASP A 268 -18.72 9.17 -4.71
N PHE A 269 -18.02 8.06 -4.93
CA PHE A 269 -16.90 7.65 -4.09
C PHE A 269 -15.69 8.60 -4.12
N MET A 270 -15.63 9.51 -5.10
CA MET A 270 -14.59 10.53 -5.20
C MET A 270 -15.04 11.90 -4.68
N GLU A 271 -16.36 12.13 -4.54
CA GLU A 271 -16.93 13.41 -4.11
C GLU A 271 -17.37 13.38 -2.63
N LEU A 272 -17.71 12.20 -2.11
CA LEU A 272 -18.17 12.04 -0.75
C LEU A 272 -17.03 12.31 0.25
N ASP A 273 -17.20 13.30 1.13
CA ASP A 273 -16.32 13.50 2.28
C ASP A 273 -16.50 12.35 3.30
N ILE A 274 -15.58 11.38 3.25
CA ILE A 274 -15.65 10.14 4.03
C ILE A 274 -15.29 10.41 5.49
N GLN A 275 -14.39 11.37 5.76
CA GLN A 275 -14.05 11.77 7.13
C GLN A 275 -15.21 12.41 7.86
N LYS A 276 -15.93 13.30 7.19
CA LYS A 276 -17.15 13.91 7.74
C LYS A 276 -18.21 12.86 7.96
N PHE A 277 -18.42 11.94 7.02
CA PHE A 277 -19.34 10.82 7.22
C PHE A 277 -18.98 10.00 8.48
N ALA A 278 -17.69 9.71 8.69
CA ALA A 278 -17.22 8.97 9.86
C ALA A 278 -17.45 9.76 11.17
N SER A 279 -17.20 11.06 11.16
CA SER A 279 -17.38 11.95 12.32
C SER A 279 -18.86 12.09 12.69
N ASP A 280 -19.73 12.34 11.72
CA ASP A 280 -21.19 12.42 11.93
C ASP A 280 -21.74 11.09 12.47
N SER A 281 -21.27 9.96 11.92
CA SER A 281 -21.64 8.62 12.37
C SER A 281 -21.13 8.31 13.78
N TRP A 282 -19.97 8.84 14.17
CA TRP A 282 -19.43 8.70 15.52
C TRP A 282 -20.28 9.48 16.52
N GLU A 283 -20.55 10.75 16.24
CA GLU A 283 -21.33 11.61 17.12
C GLU A 283 -22.75 11.06 17.33
N TRP A 284 -23.39 10.59 16.25
CA TRP A 284 -24.68 9.93 16.34
C TRP A 284 -24.65 8.72 17.27
N TRP A 285 -23.63 7.85 17.14
CA TRP A 285 -23.50 6.64 17.95
C TRP A 285 -23.13 6.94 19.40
N LEU A 286 -22.25 7.91 19.65
CA LEU A 286 -21.82 8.32 20.99
C LEU A 286 -22.99 8.89 21.80
N ASN A 287 -23.90 9.63 21.15
CA ASN A 287 -25.03 10.28 21.79
C ASN A 287 -26.28 9.39 21.97
N ARG A 288 -26.21 8.09 21.59
CA ARG A 288 -27.29 7.13 21.83
C ARG A 288 -27.48 6.90 23.34
N PRO A 289 -28.72 6.89 23.87
CA PRO A 289 -28.97 6.59 25.29
C PRO A 289 -28.40 5.23 25.74
N GLU A 290 -28.39 4.24 24.84
CA GLU A 290 -27.85 2.91 25.07
C GLU A 290 -26.32 2.88 25.26
N ASN A 291 -25.63 3.98 24.92
CA ASN A 291 -24.17 4.12 24.99
C ASN A 291 -23.72 5.08 26.11
N ALA A 292 -24.63 5.46 27.03
CA ALA A 292 -24.36 6.44 28.07
C ALA A 292 -23.19 6.06 29.01
N ASP A 293 -23.02 4.77 29.28
CA ASP A 293 -21.91 4.21 30.06
C ASP A 293 -20.55 4.43 29.36
N PHE A 294 -20.47 4.16 28.06
CA PHE A 294 -19.28 4.46 27.28
C PHE A 294 -19.03 5.96 27.18
N LYS A 295 -20.07 6.75 26.95
CA LYS A 295 -19.97 8.21 26.88
C LYS A 295 -19.41 8.79 28.18
N ALA A 296 -19.83 8.28 29.34
CA ALA A 296 -19.29 8.68 30.63
C ALA A 296 -17.77 8.41 30.74
N VAL A 297 -17.28 7.28 30.22
CA VAL A 297 -15.85 6.98 30.15
C VAL A 297 -15.11 7.87 29.14
N TYR A 298 -15.72 8.12 27.98
CA TYR A 298 -15.16 8.97 26.93
C TYR A 298 -15.00 10.42 27.37
N ASP A 299 -15.98 10.95 28.10
CA ASP A 299 -16.02 12.31 28.61
C ASP A 299 -15.28 12.48 29.96
N ASP A 300 -14.75 11.40 30.56
CA ASP A 300 -14.02 11.45 31.83
C ASP A 300 -12.77 12.35 31.72
N GLU A 301 -12.60 13.24 32.70
CA GLU A 301 -11.50 14.21 32.73
C GLU A 301 -10.12 13.54 32.72
N ARG A 302 -9.99 12.34 33.30
CA ARG A 302 -8.73 11.58 33.35
C ARG A 302 -8.26 11.13 31.97
N VAL A 303 -9.19 10.88 31.06
CA VAL A 303 -8.89 10.55 29.66
C VAL A 303 -8.41 11.80 28.92
N GLY A 304 -9.06 12.94 29.21
CA GLY A 304 -8.74 14.23 28.62
C GLY A 304 -8.93 14.30 27.10
N GLU A 305 -8.64 15.46 26.52
CA GLU A 305 -8.73 15.66 25.07
C GLU A 305 -7.74 14.80 24.29
N LYS A 306 -6.53 14.62 24.82
CA LYS A 306 -5.49 13.79 24.20
C LYS A 306 -5.97 12.34 24.01
N GLY A 307 -6.53 11.72 25.06
CA GLY A 307 -7.04 10.35 24.99
C GLY A 307 -8.18 10.19 24.00
N ARG A 308 -9.14 11.13 24.00
CA ARG A 308 -10.26 11.15 23.03
C ARG A 308 -9.77 11.26 21.59
N ARG A 309 -8.82 12.15 21.31
CA ARG A 309 -8.25 12.35 19.97
C ARG A 309 -7.47 11.13 19.49
N LEU A 310 -6.70 10.49 20.38
CA LEU A 310 -5.98 9.26 20.07
C LEU A 310 -6.94 8.11 19.72
N LEU A 311 -8.05 7.97 20.46
CA LEU A 311 -9.10 6.99 20.11
C LEU A 311 -9.68 7.29 18.73
N LEU A 312 -10.11 8.53 18.49
CA LEU A 312 -10.73 8.94 17.22
C LEU A 312 -9.80 8.70 16.04
N SER A 313 -8.54 9.15 16.12
CA SER A 313 -7.52 8.91 15.10
C SER A 313 -7.37 7.41 14.79
N HIS A 314 -7.36 6.56 15.82
CA HIS A 314 -7.24 5.12 15.65
C HIS A 314 -8.47 4.50 14.95
N ILE A 315 -9.69 4.80 15.42
CA ILE A 315 -10.90 4.19 14.87
C ILE A 315 -11.34 4.80 13.54
N GLN A 316 -10.93 6.03 13.23
CA GLN A 316 -11.22 6.72 11.97
C GLN A 316 -10.15 6.49 10.89
N LYS A 317 -8.97 5.94 11.22
CA LYS A 317 -7.91 5.65 10.23
C LYS A 317 -8.40 4.89 8.99
N PRO A 318 -9.28 3.86 9.07
CA PRO A 318 -9.82 3.21 7.86
C PRO A 318 -10.55 4.17 6.93
N PHE A 319 -11.32 5.10 7.49
CA PHE A 319 -12.03 6.12 6.74
C PHE A 319 -11.03 7.09 6.12
N ASN A 320 -9.98 7.45 6.85
CA ASN A 320 -8.98 8.40 6.38
C ASN A 320 -8.23 7.81 5.19
N LEU A 321 -7.82 6.54 5.30
CA LEU A 321 -7.20 5.82 4.20
C LEU A 321 -8.08 5.78 2.94
N ILE A 322 -9.39 5.59 3.07
CA ILE A 322 -10.30 5.54 1.92
C ILE A 322 -10.49 6.94 1.32
N ASP A 323 -10.56 7.98 2.16
CA ASP A 323 -10.71 9.38 1.77
C ASP A 323 -9.48 9.86 0.97
N ILE A 324 -8.27 9.58 1.46
CA ILE A 324 -7.02 9.94 0.79
C ILE A 324 -6.78 9.19 -0.52
N MET A 325 -7.54 8.12 -0.82
CA MET A 325 -7.47 7.46 -2.12
C MET A 325 -8.23 8.24 -3.21
N GLY A 326 -8.99 9.29 -2.88
CA GLY A 326 -9.72 10.11 -3.85
C GLY A 326 -8.82 10.95 -4.77
N GLU A 327 -9.41 11.62 -5.78
CA GLU A 327 -8.69 12.33 -6.86
C GLU A 327 -7.74 13.45 -6.40
N GLU A 328 -7.88 13.97 -5.17
CA GLU A 328 -7.11 15.13 -4.70
C GLU A 328 -5.74 14.78 -4.10
N ASN A 329 -5.39 13.50 -3.94
CA ASN A 329 -4.15 13.09 -3.29
C ASN A 329 -3.12 12.49 -4.26
N LYS A 330 -1.95 13.13 -4.35
CA LYS A 330 -0.79 12.68 -5.14
C LYS A 330 -0.24 11.31 -4.70
N GLU A 331 -0.45 10.93 -3.45
CA GLU A 331 0.05 9.69 -2.88
C GLU A 331 -0.67 8.42 -3.36
N TRP A 332 -1.86 8.57 -3.93
CA TRP A 332 -2.66 7.48 -4.49
C TRP A 332 -2.99 7.73 -5.97
N ASP A 333 -2.14 8.50 -6.66
CA ASP A 333 -2.30 8.76 -8.08
C ASP A 333 -1.91 7.54 -8.92
N PHE A 334 -2.91 6.85 -9.46
CA PHE A 334 -2.74 5.68 -10.32
C PHE A 334 -2.36 6.04 -11.77
N ALA A 335 -2.31 7.32 -12.14
CA ALA A 335 -2.02 7.73 -13.52
C ALA A 335 -0.56 7.48 -13.91
N GLU A 336 0.38 7.62 -12.96
CA GLU A 336 1.82 7.57 -13.21
C GLU A 336 2.46 6.19 -12.95
N ASP A 337 1.73 5.22 -12.39
CA ASP A 337 2.31 3.90 -12.03
C ASP A 337 2.19 2.89 -13.19
N ASP A 338 3.33 2.58 -13.81
CA ASP A 338 3.44 1.66 -14.94
C ASP A 338 3.13 0.19 -14.58
N ASN A 339 3.15 -0.19 -13.29
CA ASN A 339 2.96 -1.59 -12.87
C ASN A 339 1.50 -2.02 -12.82
N ILE A 340 0.56 -1.12 -13.10
CA ILE A 340 -0.87 -1.42 -13.09
C ILE A 340 -1.24 -2.13 -14.40
N ASN A 341 -1.55 -3.41 -14.30
CA ASN A 341 -1.95 -4.24 -15.44
C ASN A 341 -3.42 -4.69 -15.31
N ILE A 342 -3.96 -5.33 -16.35
CA ILE A 342 -5.35 -5.84 -16.35
C ILE A 342 -5.61 -6.86 -15.22
N PHE A 343 -4.59 -7.62 -14.80
CA PHE A 343 -4.71 -8.59 -13.72
C PHE A 343 -4.81 -7.92 -12.36
N THR A 344 -4.28 -6.71 -12.20
CA THR A 344 -4.53 -5.84 -11.04
C THR A 344 -6.04 -5.59 -10.87
N TYR A 345 -6.78 -5.30 -11.95
CA TYR A 345 -8.24 -5.14 -11.87
C TYR A 345 -8.93 -6.45 -11.48
N LEU A 346 -8.50 -7.57 -12.06
CA LEU A 346 -9.02 -8.89 -11.66
C LEU A 346 -8.71 -9.20 -10.19
N SER A 347 -7.55 -8.77 -9.67
CA SER A 347 -7.14 -8.96 -8.28
C SER A 347 -8.01 -8.15 -7.31
N MET A 348 -8.38 -6.93 -7.69
CA MET A 348 -9.25 -6.03 -6.92
C MET A 348 -10.71 -6.49 -6.94
N TYR A 349 -11.23 -6.83 -8.12
CA TYR A 349 -12.65 -7.09 -8.35
C TYR A 349 -13.06 -8.56 -8.25
N GLY A 350 -12.21 -9.46 -8.76
CA GLY A 350 -12.61 -10.84 -9.04
C GLY A 350 -13.71 -10.93 -10.10
N THR A 351 -13.82 -9.91 -10.96
CA THR A 351 -14.77 -9.80 -12.07
C THR A 351 -14.03 -9.15 -13.25
N GLY A 352 -14.65 -9.05 -14.43
CA GLY A 352 -13.97 -8.52 -15.61
C GLY A 352 -13.09 -9.55 -16.30
N VAL A 353 -13.39 -10.85 -16.18
CA VAL A 353 -12.44 -11.95 -16.48
C VAL A 353 -12.10 -12.05 -17.97
N ILE A 354 -12.97 -11.57 -18.85
CA ILE A 354 -12.86 -11.79 -20.29
C ILE A 354 -11.63 -11.12 -20.88
N LEU A 355 -11.37 -9.85 -20.52
CA LEU A 355 -10.22 -9.14 -21.06
C LEU A 355 -8.89 -9.72 -20.53
N PRO A 356 -8.69 -9.94 -19.21
CA PRO A 356 -7.56 -10.68 -18.68
C PRO A 356 -7.36 -12.04 -19.33
N LEU A 357 -8.44 -12.79 -19.59
CA LEU A 357 -8.34 -14.10 -20.25
C LEU A 357 -7.91 -13.96 -21.71
N PHE A 358 -8.45 -13.00 -22.45
CA PHE A 358 -8.08 -12.75 -23.84
C PHE A 358 -6.61 -12.35 -23.94
N VAL A 359 -6.17 -11.41 -23.10
CA VAL A 359 -4.78 -10.97 -23.06
C VAL A 359 -3.86 -12.11 -22.64
N LEU A 360 -4.23 -12.90 -21.63
CA LEU A 360 -3.50 -14.11 -21.24
C LEU A 360 -3.34 -15.09 -22.41
N ILE A 361 -4.40 -15.30 -23.20
CA ILE A 361 -4.35 -16.17 -24.39
C ILE A 361 -3.35 -15.59 -25.41
N VAL A 362 -3.43 -14.29 -25.72
CA VAL A 362 -2.51 -13.62 -26.65
C VAL A 362 -1.05 -13.74 -26.16
N GLN A 363 -0.84 -13.47 -24.88
CA GLN A 363 0.44 -13.52 -24.18
C GLN A 363 1.03 -14.94 -24.06
N ILE A 364 0.24 -15.99 -24.25
CA ILE A 364 0.73 -17.38 -24.31
C ILE A 364 0.89 -17.85 -25.75
N VAL A 365 -0.12 -17.62 -26.60
CA VAL A 365 -0.19 -18.20 -27.95
C VAL A 365 0.88 -17.60 -28.85
N ILE A 366 1.09 -16.28 -28.84
CA ILE A 366 2.07 -15.66 -29.75
C ILE A 366 3.50 -16.16 -29.45
N PRO A 367 3.99 -16.13 -28.20
CA PRO A 367 5.30 -16.70 -27.87
C PRO A 367 5.44 -18.17 -28.26
N VAL A 368 4.41 -18.99 -28.02
CA VAL A 368 4.43 -20.42 -28.37
C VAL A 368 4.53 -20.62 -29.88
N VAL A 369 3.78 -19.86 -30.68
CA VAL A 369 3.84 -19.92 -32.14
C VAL A 369 5.22 -19.52 -32.66
N LEU A 370 5.80 -18.43 -32.15
CA LEU A 370 7.15 -17.97 -32.53
C LEU A 370 8.21 -19.03 -32.21
N VAL A 371 8.10 -19.67 -31.04
CA VAL A 371 9.00 -20.76 -30.64
C VAL A 371 8.82 -21.99 -31.53
N MET A 372 7.59 -22.40 -31.83
CA MET A 372 7.30 -23.53 -32.73
C MET A 372 7.82 -23.28 -34.16
N GLU A 373 7.71 -22.05 -34.66
CA GLU A 373 8.26 -21.66 -35.96
C GLU A 373 9.79 -21.76 -35.97
N ALA A 374 10.45 -21.29 -34.90
CA ALA A 374 11.89 -21.42 -34.73
C ALA A 374 12.34 -22.90 -34.70
N PHE A 375 11.60 -23.77 -34.00
CA PHE A 375 11.83 -25.23 -34.01
C PHE A 375 11.66 -25.84 -35.41
N GLY A 376 10.69 -25.37 -36.19
CA GLY A 376 10.48 -25.84 -37.57
C GLY A 376 11.70 -25.58 -38.47
N LYS A 377 12.46 -24.51 -38.20
CA LYS A 377 13.69 -24.15 -38.94
C LYS A 377 14.91 -25.00 -38.54
N GLU A 378 14.93 -25.64 -37.36
CA GLU A 378 16.05 -26.52 -36.93
C GLU A 378 16.23 -27.75 -37.85
N GLY A 379 15.17 -28.19 -38.54
CA GLY A 379 15.23 -29.31 -39.50
C GLY A 379 16.16 -29.11 -40.70
N GLY A 380 16.68 -27.89 -40.92
CA GLY A 380 17.66 -27.57 -41.96
C GLY A 380 19.12 -27.44 -41.50
N ARG A 381 19.40 -27.51 -40.18
CA ARG A 381 20.71 -27.17 -39.60
C ARG A 381 21.60 -28.39 -39.37
N CYS A 382 22.06 -28.98 -40.46
CA CYS A 382 23.22 -29.89 -40.49
C CYS A 382 24.05 -29.64 -41.75
N SER A 383 24.63 -28.45 -41.89
CA SER A 383 25.72 -28.19 -42.86
C SER A 383 26.83 -27.42 -42.17
N ASN A 384 27.59 -28.12 -41.32
CA ASN A 384 28.70 -27.58 -40.53
C ASN A 384 29.95 -27.18 -41.36
N ASN A 385 29.83 -26.97 -42.66
CA ASN A 385 30.98 -26.66 -43.54
C ASN A 385 30.79 -25.36 -44.36
N GLY A 386 29.80 -24.52 -44.04
CA GLY A 386 29.54 -23.28 -44.77
C GLY A 386 30.44 -22.13 -44.33
N GLU A 387 31.05 -21.43 -45.29
CA GLU A 387 31.74 -20.14 -45.08
C GLU A 387 30.81 -19.15 -44.37
N TRP A 388 31.37 -18.36 -43.46
CA TRP A 388 30.62 -17.30 -42.77
C TRP A 388 30.24 -16.20 -43.77
N THR A 389 28.96 -16.16 -44.14
CA THR A 389 28.43 -15.07 -44.96
C THR A 389 28.32 -13.79 -44.14
N THR A 390 28.32 -12.63 -44.82
CA THR A 390 28.13 -11.32 -44.18
C THR A 390 26.83 -11.25 -43.39
N GLU A 391 25.79 -11.96 -43.82
CA GLU A 391 24.49 -12.04 -43.16
C GLU A 391 24.57 -12.76 -41.82
N ILE A 392 25.28 -13.89 -41.74
CA ILE A 392 25.50 -14.63 -40.49
C ILE A 392 26.29 -13.76 -39.49
N ILE A 393 27.32 -13.06 -39.95
CA ILE A 393 28.09 -12.13 -39.13
C ILE A 393 27.18 -11.03 -38.57
N LEU A 394 26.36 -10.42 -39.43
CA LEU A 394 25.44 -9.36 -39.02
C LEU A 394 24.41 -9.87 -38.01
N ALA A 395 23.85 -11.06 -38.21
CA ALA A 395 22.92 -11.68 -37.28
C ALA A 395 23.55 -11.91 -35.91
N LYS A 396 24.77 -12.48 -35.84
CA LYS A 396 25.49 -12.67 -34.57
C LYS A 396 25.82 -11.35 -33.87
N ILE A 397 26.13 -10.28 -34.62
CA ILE A 397 26.31 -8.94 -34.05
C ILE A 397 24.99 -8.42 -33.46
N MET A 398 23.87 -8.56 -34.18
CA MET A 398 22.56 -8.14 -33.68
C MET A 398 22.14 -8.94 -32.44
N SER A 399 22.36 -10.26 -32.42
CA SER A 399 22.15 -11.08 -31.22
C SER A 399 22.96 -10.56 -30.03
N LEU A 400 24.23 -10.21 -30.24
CA LEU A 400 25.09 -9.65 -29.19
C LEU A 400 24.54 -8.32 -28.66
N VAL A 401 24.07 -7.43 -29.53
CA VAL A 401 23.45 -6.15 -29.13
C VAL A 401 22.21 -6.40 -28.26
N VAL A 402 21.33 -7.31 -28.67
CA VAL A 402 20.14 -7.67 -27.87
C VAL A 402 20.52 -8.27 -26.52
N PHE A 403 21.53 -9.14 -26.48
CA PHE A 403 21.97 -9.75 -25.22
C PHE A 403 22.64 -8.75 -24.27
N ILE A 404 23.39 -7.77 -24.81
CA ILE A 404 23.91 -6.65 -24.02
C ILE A 404 22.76 -5.84 -23.45
N TYR A 405 21.74 -5.51 -24.26
CA TYR A 405 20.54 -4.82 -23.79
C TYR A 405 19.83 -5.60 -22.66
N TYR A 406 19.66 -6.91 -22.80
CA TYR A 406 19.07 -7.75 -21.75
C TYR A 406 19.88 -7.76 -20.47
N THR A 407 21.22 -7.76 -20.58
CA THR A 407 22.13 -7.76 -19.44
C THR A 407 22.04 -6.45 -18.64
N PHE A 408 21.98 -5.30 -19.33
CA PHE A 408 22.07 -3.98 -18.70
C PHE A 408 20.75 -3.28 -18.45
N SER A 409 19.66 -3.70 -19.11
CA SER A 409 18.33 -3.11 -18.94
C SER A 409 17.36 -4.12 -18.33
N VAL A 410 17.04 -5.20 -19.05
CA VAL A 410 15.98 -6.14 -18.64
C VAL A 410 16.27 -6.80 -17.29
N ILE A 411 17.49 -7.31 -17.05
CA ILE A 411 17.84 -7.93 -15.77
C ILE A 411 17.68 -6.93 -14.60
N PRO A 412 18.37 -5.76 -14.59
CA PRO A 412 18.20 -4.78 -13.53
C PRO A 412 16.75 -4.33 -13.33
N ASP A 413 16.02 -4.05 -14.41
CA ASP A 413 14.63 -3.58 -14.36
C ASP A 413 13.71 -4.66 -13.76
N THR A 414 13.87 -5.92 -14.17
CA THR A 414 13.12 -7.06 -13.59
C THR A 414 13.39 -7.19 -12.10
N TYR A 415 14.65 -7.14 -11.67
CA TYR A 415 14.97 -7.23 -10.25
C TYR A 415 14.40 -6.03 -9.47
N SER A 416 14.49 -4.82 -10.02
CA SER A 416 13.89 -3.62 -9.43
C SER A 416 12.37 -3.75 -9.31
N ASN A 417 11.68 -4.20 -10.36
CA ASN A 417 10.24 -4.47 -10.34
C ASN A 417 9.88 -5.56 -9.34
N PHE A 418 10.70 -6.62 -9.24
CA PHE A 418 10.54 -7.62 -8.20
C PHE A 418 10.60 -7.02 -6.79
N PHE A 419 11.50 -6.06 -6.53
CA PHE A 419 11.53 -5.33 -5.24
C PHE A 419 10.27 -4.47 -5.03
N ASN A 420 9.80 -3.78 -6.07
CA ASN A 420 8.58 -2.97 -6.02
C ASN A 420 7.35 -3.83 -5.70
N VAL A 421 7.22 -4.98 -6.36
CA VAL A 421 6.16 -5.99 -6.17
C VAL A 421 6.31 -6.73 -4.83
N ALA A 422 7.50 -6.84 -4.26
CA ALA A 422 7.67 -7.46 -2.94
C ALA A 422 7.09 -6.62 -1.77
N GLY A 423 6.63 -5.39 -2.04
CA GLY A 423 6.00 -4.51 -1.04
C GLY A 423 6.99 -3.66 -0.24
N ALA A 424 8.18 -3.41 -0.78
CA ALA A 424 9.22 -2.62 -0.11
C ALA A 424 9.43 -1.23 -0.73
N ALA A 425 8.69 -0.89 -1.78
CA ALA A 425 8.79 0.39 -2.46
C ALA A 425 7.68 1.34 -2.02
N ASP A 426 7.96 2.64 -2.10
CA ASP A 426 6.98 3.69 -1.81
C ASP A 426 6.25 4.12 -3.09
N SER A 427 5.63 3.16 -3.79
CA SER A 427 4.80 3.40 -4.97
C SER A 427 3.33 3.09 -4.71
N VAL A 428 2.44 3.70 -5.49
CA VAL A 428 0.99 3.47 -5.40
C VAL A 428 0.66 2.00 -5.60
N TYR A 429 1.28 1.36 -6.59
CA TYR A 429 1.15 -0.07 -6.82
C TYR A 429 1.63 -0.91 -5.62
N SER A 430 2.76 -0.56 -4.99
CA SER A 430 3.28 -1.30 -3.83
C SER A 430 2.33 -1.22 -2.61
N ARG A 431 1.72 -0.05 -2.39
CA ARG A 431 0.69 0.17 -1.36
C ARG A 431 -0.58 -0.64 -1.68
N LEU A 432 -1.05 -0.60 -2.93
CA LEU A 432 -2.20 -1.38 -3.41
C LEU A 432 -1.97 -2.89 -3.19
N LEU A 433 -0.78 -3.38 -3.53
CA LEU A 433 -0.39 -4.76 -3.37
C LEU A 433 -0.27 -5.17 -1.90
N SER A 434 0.16 -4.26 -1.03
CA SER A 434 0.19 -4.45 0.43
C SER A 434 -1.21 -4.62 1.03
N LEU A 435 -2.20 -3.83 0.59
CA LEU A 435 -3.61 -4.05 0.91
C LEU A 435 -4.08 -5.41 0.42
N ARG A 436 -3.76 -5.74 -0.83
CA ARG A 436 -4.15 -7.01 -1.44
C ARG A 436 -3.55 -8.22 -0.71
N ARG A 437 -2.30 -8.13 -0.28
CA ARG A 437 -1.61 -9.14 0.53
C ARG A 437 -2.31 -9.33 1.87
N THR A 438 -2.78 -8.25 2.50
CA THR A 438 -3.53 -8.34 3.75
C THR A 438 -4.85 -9.10 3.57
N LEU A 439 -5.59 -8.83 2.50
CA LEU A 439 -6.80 -9.58 2.13
C LEU A 439 -6.52 -11.07 1.89
N TRP A 440 -5.43 -11.38 1.18
CA TRP A 440 -5.00 -12.75 0.95
C TRP A 440 -4.76 -13.50 2.27
N LEU A 441 -4.08 -12.86 3.22
CA LEU A 441 -3.80 -13.43 4.55
C LEU A 441 -5.07 -13.62 5.38
N GLN A 442 -6.04 -12.71 5.27
CA GLN A 442 -7.36 -12.80 5.92
C GLN A 442 -8.25 -13.91 5.32
N ALA A 443 -7.94 -14.39 4.10
CA ALA A 443 -8.71 -15.41 3.39
C ALA A 443 -10.17 -15.01 3.09
N ASP A 444 -10.42 -13.71 2.95
CA ASP A 444 -11.72 -13.16 2.60
C ASP A 444 -11.93 -12.96 1.09
N ASP A 445 -10.94 -13.36 0.28
CA ASP A 445 -11.00 -13.30 -1.18
C ASP A 445 -11.99 -14.28 -1.80
N ASN A 446 -12.55 -13.86 -2.94
CA ASN A 446 -13.13 -14.81 -3.88
C ASN A 446 -12.04 -15.47 -4.75
N LEU A 447 -12.36 -16.60 -5.38
CA LEU A 447 -11.39 -17.37 -6.17
C LEU A 447 -10.78 -16.55 -7.33
N LEU A 448 -11.58 -15.69 -7.97
CA LEU A 448 -11.11 -14.89 -9.09
C LEU A 448 -10.18 -13.77 -8.64
N GLN A 449 -10.42 -13.15 -7.48
CA GLN A 449 -9.48 -12.22 -6.85
C GLN A 449 -8.17 -12.93 -6.49
N MET A 450 -8.24 -14.17 -6.03
CA MET A 450 -7.05 -14.98 -5.73
C MET A 450 -6.24 -15.26 -6.99
N ILE A 451 -6.90 -15.66 -8.09
CA ILE A 451 -6.26 -15.89 -9.38
C ILE A 451 -5.67 -14.58 -9.93
N GLY A 452 -6.46 -13.51 -9.95
CA GLY A 452 -6.03 -12.19 -10.40
C GLY A 452 -4.79 -11.70 -9.65
N TYR A 453 -4.77 -11.80 -8.32
CA TYR A 453 -3.61 -11.42 -7.51
C TYR A 453 -2.33 -12.18 -7.84
N LYS A 454 -2.45 -13.47 -8.18
CA LYS A 454 -1.28 -14.29 -8.52
C LYS A 454 -0.81 -14.08 -9.94
N PHE A 455 -1.72 -13.83 -10.88
CA PHE A 455 -1.32 -13.37 -12.21
C PHE A 455 -0.69 -11.99 -12.14
N ASP A 456 -1.27 -11.03 -11.42
CA ASP A 456 -0.72 -9.69 -11.22
C ASP A 456 0.75 -9.75 -10.74
N ILE A 457 1.03 -10.54 -9.68
CA ILE A 457 2.40 -10.76 -9.21
C ILE A 457 3.27 -11.44 -10.28
N TYR A 458 2.77 -12.50 -10.93
CA TYR A 458 3.55 -13.26 -11.90
C TYR A 458 3.92 -12.44 -13.14
N PHE A 459 2.98 -11.65 -13.67
CA PHE A 459 3.17 -10.81 -14.84
C PHE A 459 4.14 -9.66 -14.54
N ASN A 460 4.00 -9.02 -13.37
CA ASN A 460 4.90 -7.95 -12.94
C ASN A 460 6.29 -8.42 -12.44
N THR A 461 6.58 -9.74 -12.42
CA THR A 461 7.88 -10.25 -11.94
C THR A 461 8.55 -11.22 -12.89
N SER A 462 7.87 -12.30 -13.25
CA SER A 462 8.50 -13.47 -13.88
C SER A 462 8.20 -13.58 -15.36
N TYR A 463 7.07 -13.04 -15.80
CA TYR A 463 6.61 -13.22 -17.16
C TYR A 463 7.55 -12.57 -18.18
N GLU A 464 7.98 -11.32 -17.95
CA GLU A 464 8.95 -10.64 -18.81
C GLU A 464 10.29 -11.40 -18.88
N THR A 465 10.72 -11.98 -17.76
CA THR A 465 11.92 -12.83 -17.70
C THR A 465 11.75 -14.10 -18.54
N LEU A 466 10.60 -14.77 -18.41
CA LEU A 466 10.28 -15.97 -19.19
C LEU A 466 10.25 -15.66 -20.69
N LEU A 467 9.60 -14.56 -21.09
CA LEU A 467 9.58 -14.11 -22.48
C LEU A 467 10.99 -13.79 -22.99
N SER A 468 11.83 -13.17 -22.17
CA SER A 468 13.22 -12.88 -22.52
C SER A 468 14.03 -14.16 -22.72
N MET A 469 13.81 -15.19 -21.89
CA MET A 469 14.41 -16.53 -22.11
C MET A 469 13.97 -17.15 -23.43
N LEU A 470 12.66 -17.13 -23.73
CA LEU A 470 12.12 -17.64 -24.99
C LEU A 470 12.67 -16.86 -26.19
N ASN A 471 12.82 -15.55 -26.06
CA ASN A 471 13.40 -14.73 -27.12
C ASN A 471 14.89 -15.03 -27.35
N ILE A 472 15.68 -15.21 -26.28
CA ILE A 472 17.08 -15.65 -26.42
C ILE A 472 17.14 -16.97 -27.19
N TYR A 473 16.27 -17.91 -26.84
CA TYR A 473 16.18 -19.19 -27.55
C TYR A 473 15.89 -19.01 -29.04
N VAL A 474 14.87 -18.22 -29.39
CA VAL A 474 14.52 -17.90 -30.79
C VAL A 474 15.67 -17.20 -31.52
N ILE A 475 16.35 -16.25 -30.87
CA ILE A 475 17.49 -15.52 -31.45
C ILE A 475 18.66 -16.44 -31.76
N LEU A 476 18.99 -17.39 -30.88
CA LEU A 476 20.03 -18.39 -31.15
C LEU A 476 19.68 -19.28 -32.37
N LEU A 477 18.38 -19.48 -32.60
CA LEU A 477 17.88 -20.23 -33.74
C LEU A 477 17.78 -19.45 -35.05
N THR A 478 17.87 -18.13 -34.98
CA THR A 478 17.66 -17.25 -36.14
C THR A 478 18.99 -16.86 -36.80
N GLU A 479 19.05 -16.87 -38.13
CA GLU A 479 20.26 -16.49 -38.91
C GLU A 479 20.12 -15.15 -39.61
N GLU A 480 18.93 -14.57 -39.61
CA GLU A 480 18.66 -13.30 -40.25
C GLU A 480 18.60 -12.17 -39.21
N ALA A 481 19.39 -11.13 -39.44
CA ALA A 481 19.48 -9.96 -38.56
C ALA A 481 18.12 -9.25 -38.38
N ILE A 482 17.31 -9.19 -39.44
CA ILE A 482 15.99 -8.54 -39.41
C ILE A 482 15.01 -9.37 -38.57
N GLU A 483 14.98 -10.70 -38.76
CA GLU A 483 14.14 -11.60 -37.96
C GLU A 483 14.50 -11.52 -36.48
N ILE A 484 15.79 -11.44 -36.12
CA ILE A 484 16.25 -11.25 -34.73
C ILE A 484 15.62 -9.99 -34.10
N ILE A 485 15.66 -8.86 -34.82
CA ILE A 485 15.12 -7.59 -34.34
C ILE A 485 13.59 -7.65 -34.23
N LEU A 486 12.91 -8.19 -35.25
CA LEU A 486 11.45 -8.31 -35.26
C LEU A 486 10.94 -9.22 -34.14
N ASN A 487 11.61 -10.34 -33.90
CA ASN A 487 11.29 -11.24 -32.79
C ASN A 487 11.47 -10.52 -31.46
N ALA A 488 12.61 -9.85 -31.25
CA ALA A 488 12.85 -9.08 -30.01
C ALA A 488 11.80 -8.00 -29.76
N LEU A 489 11.39 -7.27 -30.80
CA LEU A 489 10.32 -6.27 -30.72
C LEU A 489 8.95 -6.90 -30.43
N ALA A 490 8.64 -8.03 -31.05
CA ALA A 490 7.39 -8.75 -30.81
C ALA A 490 7.29 -9.21 -29.34
N PHE A 491 8.36 -9.79 -28.78
CA PHE A 491 8.39 -10.19 -27.38
C PHE A 491 8.25 -8.99 -26.42
N ALA A 492 8.92 -7.87 -26.71
CA ALA A 492 8.79 -6.65 -25.90
C ALA A 492 7.36 -6.07 -25.93
N PHE A 493 6.71 -6.09 -27.10
CA PHE A 493 5.31 -5.67 -27.22
C PHE A 493 4.36 -6.59 -26.44
N ILE A 494 4.53 -7.91 -26.55
CA ILE A 494 3.69 -8.90 -25.85
C ILE A 494 3.85 -8.78 -24.34
N ALA A 495 5.07 -8.47 -23.87
CA ALA A 495 5.36 -8.29 -22.45
C ALA A 495 4.57 -7.15 -21.80
N ARG A 496 4.20 -6.11 -22.58
CA ARG A 496 3.57 -4.88 -22.07
C ARG A 496 2.10 -4.70 -22.43
N ILE A 497 1.53 -5.59 -23.24
CA ILE A 497 0.17 -5.41 -23.76
C ILE A 497 -0.88 -5.28 -22.65
N ASP A 498 -0.69 -5.94 -21.52
CA ASP A 498 -1.56 -5.85 -20.35
C ASP A 498 -1.44 -4.52 -19.62
N GLU A 499 -0.24 -3.95 -19.47
CA GLU A 499 -0.03 -2.61 -18.91
C GLU A 499 -0.57 -1.51 -19.84
N ASP A 500 -0.23 -1.60 -21.13
CA ASP A 500 -0.62 -0.62 -22.15
C ASP A 500 -2.13 -0.54 -22.30
N LEU A 501 -2.84 -1.67 -22.19
CA LEU A 501 -4.30 -1.68 -22.20
C LEU A 501 -4.89 -0.90 -21.03
N THR A 502 -4.31 -0.98 -19.83
CA THR A 502 -4.87 -0.23 -18.70
C THR A 502 -4.68 1.27 -18.87
N LYS A 503 -3.58 1.70 -19.49
CA LYS A 503 -3.25 3.12 -19.75
C LYS A 503 -4.22 3.80 -20.72
N THR A 504 -5.05 3.03 -21.42
CA THR A 504 -6.03 3.60 -22.35
C THR A 504 -7.25 4.17 -21.63
N ASP A 505 -7.64 5.39 -22.02
CA ASP A 505 -8.80 6.09 -21.43
C ASP A 505 -10.13 5.33 -21.60
N TRP A 506 -10.27 4.51 -22.64
CA TRP A 506 -11.51 3.74 -22.84
C TRP A 506 -11.65 2.58 -21.86
N TYR A 507 -10.54 2.06 -21.32
CA TYR A 507 -10.56 0.95 -20.38
C TYR A 507 -10.91 1.42 -18.97
N ASP A 508 -10.23 2.47 -18.50
CA ASP A 508 -10.53 3.10 -17.22
C ASP A 508 -10.35 4.63 -17.28
N PRO A 509 -11.39 5.37 -17.71
CA PRO A 509 -11.33 6.83 -17.78
C PRO A 509 -10.98 7.43 -16.42
N LYS A 510 -9.94 8.28 -16.39
CA LYS A 510 -9.41 8.91 -15.16
C LYS A 510 -9.04 7.92 -14.03
N ARG A 511 -8.79 6.65 -14.36
CA ARG A 511 -8.48 5.59 -13.40
C ARG A 511 -9.55 5.37 -12.31
N ARG A 512 -10.81 5.74 -12.58
CA ARG A 512 -11.91 5.65 -11.59
C ARG A 512 -12.15 4.21 -11.12
N TRP A 513 -12.08 3.22 -11.99
CA TRP A 513 -12.20 1.82 -11.62
C TRP A 513 -10.99 1.34 -10.81
N CYS A 514 -9.79 1.84 -11.06
CA CYS A 514 -8.64 1.51 -10.23
C CYS A 514 -8.85 2.04 -8.80
N THR A 515 -9.20 3.32 -8.70
CA THR A 515 -9.43 4.01 -7.42
C THR A 515 -10.57 3.39 -6.62
N ALA A 516 -11.72 3.14 -7.24
CA ALA A 516 -12.85 2.51 -6.56
C ALA A 516 -12.54 1.05 -6.15
N GLY A 517 -11.65 0.38 -6.89
CA GLY A 517 -11.15 -0.95 -6.57
C GLY A 517 -10.28 -0.92 -5.31
N ALA A 518 -9.34 0.04 -5.25
CA ALA A 518 -8.49 0.29 -4.09
C ALA A 518 -9.31 0.62 -2.83
N GLN A 519 -10.25 1.56 -2.91
CA GLN A 519 -11.17 1.88 -1.82
C GLN A 519 -12.02 0.68 -1.38
N SER A 520 -12.53 -0.11 -2.33
CA SER A 520 -13.28 -1.33 -2.02
C SER A 520 -12.41 -2.38 -1.34
N MET A 521 -11.13 -2.47 -1.68
CA MET A 521 -10.17 -3.36 -1.00
C MET A 521 -9.83 -2.85 0.40
N ALA A 522 -9.63 -1.54 0.57
CA ALA A 522 -9.41 -0.93 1.88
C ALA A 522 -10.60 -1.23 2.82
N LEU A 523 -11.83 -1.03 2.37
CA LEU A 523 -13.04 -1.46 3.08
C LEU A 523 -12.99 -2.94 3.45
N GLN A 524 -12.64 -3.81 2.51
CA GLN A 524 -12.56 -5.25 2.73
C GLN A 524 -11.50 -5.61 3.78
N THR A 525 -10.35 -4.91 3.79
CA THR A 525 -9.22 -5.16 4.69
C THR A 525 -9.55 -4.84 6.14
N PHE A 526 -10.30 -3.76 6.37
CA PHE A 526 -10.70 -3.35 7.72
C PHE A 526 -11.97 -4.05 8.21
N LEU A 527 -12.81 -4.57 7.30
CA LEU A 527 -13.98 -5.35 7.65
C LEU A 527 -13.58 -6.78 8.03
N GLN A 528 -13.80 -7.15 9.28
CA GLN A 528 -13.41 -8.46 9.80
C GLN A 528 -14.48 -9.53 9.52
N LEU A 529 -14.75 -9.80 8.24
CA LEU A 529 -15.89 -10.60 7.75
C LEU A 529 -15.95 -12.02 8.33
N ASN A 530 -14.80 -12.61 8.66
CA ASN A 530 -14.73 -13.92 9.29
C ASN A 530 -15.41 -13.97 10.68
N TYR A 531 -15.36 -12.88 11.45
CA TYR A 531 -16.03 -12.82 12.75
C TYR A 531 -17.54 -12.62 12.58
N PHE A 532 -18.00 -11.96 11.52
CA PHE A 532 -19.43 -11.77 11.23
C PHE A 532 -20.17 -13.05 10.86
N LYS A 533 -19.44 -14.11 10.49
CA LYS A 533 -20.01 -15.43 10.16
C LYS A 533 -20.37 -16.24 11.41
N SER A 534 -19.85 -15.90 12.60
CA SER A 534 -20.01 -16.71 13.81
C SER A 534 -20.10 -15.88 15.09
N ALA A 535 -21.20 -16.03 15.84
CA ALA A 535 -21.39 -15.39 17.14
C ALA A 535 -20.28 -15.75 18.13
N LYS A 536 -19.78 -16.99 18.10
CA LYS A 536 -18.65 -17.43 18.95
C LYS A 536 -17.36 -16.67 18.65
N LEU A 537 -17.00 -16.55 17.37
CA LEU A 537 -15.78 -15.85 16.97
C LEU A 537 -15.89 -14.36 17.28
N PHE A 538 -17.04 -13.75 16.94
CA PHE A 538 -17.32 -12.36 17.25
C PHE A 538 -17.27 -12.08 18.75
N GLY A 539 -17.93 -12.91 19.56
CA GLY A 539 -17.95 -12.80 21.01
C GLY A 539 -16.55 -12.92 21.61
N LYS A 540 -15.71 -13.82 21.10
CA LYS A 540 -14.32 -13.93 21.50
C LYS A 540 -13.50 -12.68 21.16
N LYS A 541 -13.67 -12.10 19.96
CA LYS A 541 -12.90 -10.92 19.53
C LYS A 541 -13.27 -9.66 20.30
N TYR A 542 -14.56 -9.45 20.57
CA TYR A 542 -15.07 -8.23 21.20
C TYR A 542 -15.43 -8.41 22.69
N ASN A 543 -15.05 -9.52 23.31
CA ASN A 543 -15.34 -9.84 24.71
C ASN A 543 -16.84 -9.80 25.07
N ILE A 544 -17.68 -10.37 24.20
CA ILE A 544 -19.12 -10.49 24.40
C ILE A 544 -19.48 -11.97 24.60
N PRO A 545 -20.22 -12.34 25.67
CA PRO A 545 -20.70 -13.71 25.83
C PRO A 545 -21.53 -14.17 24.63
N GLU A 546 -21.19 -15.34 24.06
CA GLU A 546 -21.87 -15.89 22.88
C GLU A 546 -23.40 -15.99 23.07
N LYS A 547 -23.85 -16.33 24.28
CA LYS A 547 -25.27 -16.40 24.64
C LYS A 547 -25.99 -15.08 24.39
N LYS A 548 -25.41 -13.94 24.80
CA LYS A 548 -26.00 -12.60 24.59
C LYS A 548 -26.09 -12.25 23.10
N LEU A 549 -25.09 -12.64 22.31
CA LEU A 549 -25.09 -12.43 20.86
C LEU A 549 -26.19 -13.26 20.16
N LEU A 550 -26.35 -14.52 20.56
CA LEU A 550 -27.40 -15.38 20.04
C LEU A 550 -28.78 -14.87 20.44
N GLU A 551 -28.97 -14.42 21.69
CA GLU A 551 -30.22 -13.79 22.13
C GLU A 551 -30.54 -12.53 21.31
N ALA A 552 -29.56 -11.64 21.09
CA ALA A 552 -29.71 -10.47 20.23
C ALA A 552 -30.08 -10.83 18.78
N CYS A 553 -29.63 -11.99 18.30
CA CYS A 553 -29.89 -12.51 16.95
C CYS A 553 -31.07 -13.48 16.87
N ASN A 554 -31.89 -13.61 17.90
CA ASN A 554 -33.02 -14.55 17.98
C ASN A 554 -32.62 -16.02 17.71
N GLY A 555 -31.41 -16.42 18.13
CA GLY A 555 -30.87 -17.76 17.96
C GLY A 555 -30.45 -18.13 16.53
N ASP A 556 -30.44 -17.20 15.58
CA ASP A 556 -30.06 -17.48 14.20
C ASP A 556 -28.55 -17.76 14.06
N ARG A 557 -28.24 -18.99 13.62
CA ARG A 557 -26.87 -19.46 13.39
C ARG A 557 -26.14 -18.72 12.28
N ARG A 558 -26.85 -18.05 11.37
CA ARG A 558 -26.24 -17.22 10.32
C ARG A 558 -25.61 -15.94 10.87
N PHE A 559 -25.93 -15.56 12.11
CA PHE A 559 -25.42 -14.38 12.79
C PHE A 559 -25.48 -13.12 11.90
N LEU A 560 -24.39 -12.38 11.67
CA LEU A 560 -24.47 -11.17 10.83
C LEU A 560 -24.50 -11.48 9.32
N ASN A 561 -24.17 -12.70 8.90
CA ASN A 561 -24.19 -13.10 7.49
C ASN A 561 -25.59 -13.60 7.05
N ASN A 562 -26.56 -12.69 6.93
CA ASN A 562 -27.94 -13.04 6.56
C ASN A 562 -28.48 -12.14 5.44
N ALA A 563 -28.30 -12.59 4.19
CA ALA A 563 -28.74 -11.87 3.00
C ALA A 563 -30.26 -11.61 2.94
N ARG A 564 -31.08 -12.50 3.52
CA ARG A 564 -32.55 -12.31 3.55
C ARG A 564 -32.91 -11.17 4.47
N LEU A 565 -32.42 -11.21 5.71
CA LEU A 565 -32.67 -10.16 6.70
C LEU A 565 -32.07 -8.82 6.25
N ALA A 566 -30.88 -8.82 5.64
CA ALA A 566 -30.29 -7.59 5.12
C ALA A 566 -31.19 -6.93 4.06
N LYS A 567 -31.83 -7.72 3.19
CA LYS A 567 -32.79 -7.20 2.21
C LYS A 567 -34.07 -6.66 2.86
N GLU A 568 -34.57 -7.33 3.89
CA GLU A 568 -35.72 -6.88 4.68
C GLU A 568 -35.41 -5.55 5.39
N ASP A 569 -34.26 -5.46 6.06
CA ASP A 569 -33.81 -4.27 6.77
C ASP A 569 -33.55 -3.09 5.83
N MET A 570 -32.99 -3.35 4.64
CA MET A 570 -32.81 -2.33 3.60
C MET A 570 -34.12 -1.78 3.04
N GLN A 571 -35.26 -2.44 3.26
CA GLN A 571 -36.57 -1.96 2.82
C GLN A 571 -37.38 -1.35 3.97
N ASN A 572 -36.95 -1.58 5.20
CA ASN A 572 -37.65 -1.10 6.39
C ASN A 572 -37.32 0.38 6.65
N PRO A 573 -38.32 1.29 6.63
CA PRO A 573 -38.11 2.71 6.89
C PRO A 573 -37.50 3.04 8.25
N GLN A 574 -37.62 2.14 9.24
CA GLN A 574 -37.05 2.32 10.57
C GLN A 574 -35.51 2.40 10.56
N TYR A 575 -34.87 1.70 9.62
CA TYR A 575 -33.40 1.62 9.54
C TYR A 575 -32.80 2.57 8.49
N MET A 576 -33.63 3.43 7.91
CA MET A 576 -33.27 4.41 6.90
C MET A 576 -33.16 5.81 7.51
N THR A 577 -32.17 6.57 7.08
CA THR A 577 -32.13 8.02 7.36
C THR A 577 -33.32 8.72 6.71
N HIS A 578 -33.62 9.96 7.11
CA HIS A 578 -34.68 10.74 6.45
C HIS A 578 -34.39 10.91 4.95
N THR A 579 -33.13 11.15 4.59
CA THR A 579 -32.70 11.27 3.18
C THR A 579 -32.93 9.97 2.41
N GLN A 580 -32.52 8.82 2.95
CA GLN A 580 -32.74 7.51 2.33
C GLN A 580 -34.22 7.17 2.17
N ARG A 581 -35.07 7.55 3.14
CA ARG A 581 -36.53 7.38 3.02
C ARG A 581 -37.10 8.20 1.87
N LEU A 582 -36.66 9.46 1.75
CA LEU A 582 -37.09 10.35 0.66
C LEU A 582 -36.63 9.79 -0.69
N GLU A 583 -35.36 9.41 -0.81
CA GLU A 583 -34.80 8.77 -2.02
C GLU A 583 -35.58 7.50 -2.38
N ALA A 584 -35.90 6.63 -1.41
CA ALA A 584 -36.66 5.42 -1.67
C ALA A 584 -38.09 5.72 -2.18
N VAL A 585 -38.73 6.80 -1.71
CA VAL A 585 -40.04 7.26 -2.19
C VAL A 585 -39.91 7.83 -3.60
N CYS A 586 -38.95 8.73 -3.82
CA CYS A 586 -38.68 9.32 -5.13
C CYS A 586 -38.33 8.26 -6.18
N ALA A 587 -37.52 7.27 -5.84
CA ALA A 587 -37.19 6.14 -6.71
C ALA A 587 -38.43 5.29 -7.07
N LYS A 588 -39.37 5.09 -6.12
CA LYS A 588 -40.64 4.40 -6.41
C LYS A 588 -41.51 5.20 -7.38
N ILE A 589 -41.62 6.51 -7.18
CA ILE A 589 -42.39 7.41 -8.06
C ILE A 589 -41.74 7.45 -9.46
N ALA A 590 -40.41 7.63 -9.53
CA ALA A 590 -39.66 7.64 -10.78
C ALA A 590 -39.83 6.32 -11.55
N LYS A 591 -39.78 5.19 -10.86
CA LYS A 591 -40.03 3.87 -11.45
C LYS A 591 -41.46 3.72 -11.99
N ALA A 592 -42.47 4.19 -11.24
CA ALA A 592 -43.86 4.14 -11.68
C ALA A 592 -44.11 5.06 -12.89
N GLY A 593 -43.46 6.22 -12.94
CA GLY A 593 -43.54 7.17 -14.05
C GLY A 593 -42.63 6.85 -15.24
N GLY A 594 -41.79 5.80 -15.17
CA GLY A 594 -40.86 5.45 -16.24
C GLY A 594 -39.69 6.43 -16.43
N ASN A 595 -39.43 7.33 -15.49
CA ASN A 595 -38.34 8.30 -15.57
C ASN A 595 -37.02 7.65 -15.14
N ARG A 596 -36.20 7.25 -16.12
CA ARG A 596 -34.92 6.57 -15.89
C ARG A 596 -33.89 7.46 -15.21
N ASN A 597 -33.76 8.73 -15.61
CA ASN A 597 -32.77 9.66 -15.04
C ASN A 597 -33.05 9.89 -13.56
N ALA A 598 -34.31 10.14 -13.19
CA ALA A 598 -34.69 10.29 -11.79
C ALA A 598 -34.51 8.96 -11.01
N LEU A 599 -34.74 7.81 -11.66
CA LEU A 599 -34.49 6.53 -11.02
C LEU A 599 -32.99 6.30 -10.74
N GLU A 600 -32.11 6.67 -11.67
CA GLU A 600 -30.66 6.59 -11.49
C GLU A 600 -30.14 7.55 -10.41
N GLU A 601 -30.78 8.73 -10.28
CA GLU A 601 -30.47 9.68 -9.21
C GLU A 601 -30.90 9.16 -7.83
N TYR A 602 -32.14 8.69 -7.70
CA TYR A 602 -32.69 8.31 -6.39
C TYR A 602 -32.46 6.84 -6.02
N SER A 603 -31.87 6.02 -6.89
CA SER A 603 -31.52 4.64 -6.58
C SER A 603 -30.07 4.34 -6.92
N LYS A 604 -29.36 3.74 -5.97
CA LYS A 604 -27.96 3.35 -6.16
C LYS A 604 -27.82 2.44 -7.39
N PRO A 605 -27.08 2.88 -8.44
CA PRO A 605 -26.92 2.08 -9.65
C PRO A 605 -26.01 0.88 -9.37
N LYS A 606 -26.39 -0.28 -9.91
CA LYS A 606 -25.55 -1.48 -9.86
C LYS A 606 -24.53 -1.43 -10.98
N ARG A 607 -23.28 -1.07 -10.63
CA ARG A 607 -22.14 -1.01 -11.55
C ARG A 607 -21.27 -2.25 -11.40
N TYR A 608 -20.92 -2.86 -12.52
CA TYR A 608 -20.05 -4.03 -12.61
C TYR A 608 -18.84 -3.67 -13.46
N PHE A 609 -17.67 -4.17 -13.07
CA PHE A 609 -16.48 -4.05 -13.89
C PHE A 609 -16.56 -5.08 -15.04
N GLY A 610 -16.68 -4.58 -16.27
CA GLY A 610 -16.85 -5.35 -17.51
C GLY A 610 -18.30 -5.48 -18.00
N VAL A 611 -18.47 -5.54 -19.33
CA VAL A 611 -19.78 -5.48 -20.02
C VAL A 611 -20.59 -6.77 -19.84
N LEU A 612 -19.93 -7.92 -19.89
CA LEU A 612 -20.56 -9.23 -19.84
C LEU A 612 -20.86 -9.67 -18.40
N GLU A 613 -20.20 -9.08 -17.41
CA GLU A 613 -20.39 -9.32 -15.99
C GLU A 613 -21.80 -8.94 -15.53
N ARG A 614 -22.45 -8.01 -16.22
CA ARG A 614 -23.87 -7.71 -15.99
C ARG A 614 -24.76 -8.93 -16.27
N PHE A 615 -24.40 -9.76 -17.25
CA PHE A 615 -25.12 -10.98 -17.63
C PHE A 615 -24.62 -12.19 -16.82
N ILE A 616 -23.30 -12.35 -16.73
CA ILE A 616 -22.60 -13.47 -16.07
C ILE A 616 -22.75 -13.39 -14.53
N GLY A 617 -22.86 -12.19 -13.97
CA GLY A 617 -22.92 -11.97 -12.52
C GLY A 617 -24.07 -12.67 -11.82
N ARG A 618 -25.15 -12.94 -12.55
CA ARG A 618 -26.29 -13.72 -12.05
C ARG A 618 -25.95 -15.20 -11.85
N PHE A 619 -24.99 -15.73 -12.60
CA PHE A 619 -24.59 -17.14 -12.59
C PHE A 619 -23.33 -17.40 -11.75
N PHE A 620 -22.34 -16.50 -11.78
CA PHE A 620 -21.05 -16.71 -11.12
C PHE A 620 -20.88 -15.91 -9.82
N GLY A 621 -21.94 -15.24 -9.35
CA GLY A 621 -21.94 -14.55 -8.05
C GLY A 621 -21.09 -13.28 -8.03
N SER A 622 -20.90 -12.62 -9.18
CA SER A 622 -20.26 -11.30 -9.20
C SER A 622 -21.13 -10.29 -8.46
N LYS A 623 -20.49 -9.46 -7.63
CA LYS A 623 -21.18 -8.42 -6.88
C LYS A 623 -20.84 -7.06 -7.48
N PRO A 624 -21.82 -6.13 -7.57
CA PRO A 624 -21.53 -4.76 -7.94
C PRO A 624 -20.49 -4.13 -7.01
N ILE A 625 -19.77 -3.15 -7.54
CA ILE A 625 -18.89 -2.31 -6.71
C ILE A 625 -19.71 -1.62 -5.61
N PHE A 626 -19.15 -1.54 -4.41
CA PHE A 626 -19.83 -1.04 -3.20
C PHE A 626 -21.16 -1.76 -2.83
N GLU A 627 -21.36 -3.01 -3.27
CA GLU A 627 -22.42 -3.92 -2.80
C GLU A 627 -21.89 -5.29 -2.32
N ARG A 628 -20.58 -5.41 -2.12
CA ARG A 628 -19.90 -6.66 -1.76
C ARG A 628 -20.33 -7.15 -0.38
N PHE A 629 -20.56 -6.25 0.56
CA PHE A 629 -20.90 -6.58 1.96
C PHE A 629 -22.39 -6.44 2.27
N SER A 630 -23.24 -6.33 1.24
CA SER A 630 -24.70 -6.23 1.36
C SER A 630 -25.34 -7.27 2.29
N MET A 631 -24.82 -8.50 2.34
CA MET A 631 -25.34 -9.57 3.20
C MET A 631 -25.11 -9.36 4.72
N TYR A 632 -24.23 -8.44 5.08
CA TYR A 632 -23.91 -8.08 6.47
C TYR A 632 -24.67 -6.82 6.95
N ARG A 633 -25.45 -6.19 6.07
CA ARG A 633 -26.26 -4.99 6.34
C ARG A 633 -27.56 -5.33 7.08
N VAL A 634 -27.45 -6.14 8.13
CA VAL A 634 -28.55 -6.55 9.02
C VAL A 634 -28.75 -5.54 10.14
N TRP A 635 -29.23 -4.36 9.79
CA TRP A 635 -29.39 -3.22 10.71
C TRP A 635 -30.16 -3.55 11.98
N SER A 636 -31.18 -4.41 11.89
CA SER A 636 -31.95 -4.84 13.06
C SER A 636 -31.12 -5.60 14.10
N ARG A 637 -30.04 -6.26 13.67
CA ARG A 637 -29.09 -6.98 14.55
C ARG A 637 -27.99 -6.05 15.03
N TRP A 638 -27.47 -5.21 14.15
CA TRP A 638 -26.48 -4.20 14.52
C TRP A 638 -26.97 -3.29 15.64
N ASP A 639 -28.20 -2.79 15.56
CA ASP A 639 -28.81 -1.96 16.62
C ASP A 639 -28.80 -2.63 18.00
N LYS A 640 -28.85 -3.97 18.05
CA LYS A 640 -28.81 -4.74 19.30
C LYS A 640 -27.40 -5.08 19.75
N ILE A 641 -26.45 -5.22 18.82
CA ILE A 641 -25.09 -5.71 19.09
C ILE A 641 -24.12 -4.57 19.41
N LEU A 642 -24.31 -3.39 18.82
CA LEU A 642 -23.43 -2.23 18.93
C LEU A 642 -23.05 -1.85 20.37
N PHE A 643 -23.96 -2.09 21.31
CA PHE A 643 -23.83 -1.65 22.71
C PHE A 643 -23.56 -2.82 23.69
N LEU A 644 -23.45 -4.06 23.20
CA LEU A 644 -23.18 -5.24 24.03
C LEU A 644 -21.74 -5.35 24.57
N PRO A 645 -20.69 -4.87 23.88
CA PRO A 645 -19.34 -4.91 24.42
C PRO A 645 -19.25 -4.24 25.79
N PRO A 646 -18.55 -4.86 26.76
CA PRO A 646 -18.37 -4.29 28.09
C PRO A 646 -17.50 -3.02 28.01
N VAL A 647 -17.86 -2.02 28.82
CA VAL A 647 -17.06 -0.81 29.04
C VAL A 647 -16.22 -1.02 30.30
N PRO A 648 -14.89 -0.84 30.24
CA PRO A 648 -14.02 -0.95 31.39
C PRO A 648 -14.39 0.06 32.48
N ASP A 649 -14.18 -0.32 33.75
CA ASP A 649 -14.28 0.64 34.84
C ASP A 649 -13.03 1.53 34.84
N ILE A 650 -13.24 2.81 34.56
CA ILE A 650 -12.20 3.83 34.50
C ILE A 650 -11.41 3.97 35.81
N ASN A 651 -12.01 3.60 36.95
CA ASN A 651 -11.36 3.63 38.26
C ASN A 651 -10.36 2.49 38.46
N VAL A 652 -10.48 1.44 37.67
CA VAL A 652 -9.51 0.34 37.63
C VAL A 652 -8.32 0.72 36.75
N VAL A 653 -8.54 1.59 35.75
CA VAL A 653 -7.50 2.01 34.81
C VAL A 653 -6.65 3.15 35.37
N PHE A 654 -7.27 4.09 36.08
CA PHE A 654 -6.61 5.28 36.60
C PHE A 654 -6.72 5.39 38.11
N GLU A 655 -5.60 5.68 38.75
CA GLU A 655 -5.48 5.99 40.18
C GLU A 655 -5.24 7.50 40.34
N LYS A 656 -5.80 8.07 41.41
CA LYS A 656 -5.44 9.42 41.85
C LYS A 656 -4.44 9.29 42.99
N ASP A 657 -3.32 9.98 42.89
CA ASP A 657 -2.37 10.07 44.00
C ASP A 657 -2.94 10.94 45.15
N THR A 658 -2.21 11.02 46.26
CA THR A 658 -2.59 11.82 47.44
C THR A 658 -2.68 13.33 47.15
N GLU A 659 -2.08 13.80 46.07
CA GLU A 659 -2.10 15.19 45.60
C GLU A 659 -3.21 15.45 44.59
N GLY A 660 -3.94 14.40 44.19
CA GLY A 660 -5.02 14.45 43.20
C GLY A 660 -4.56 14.34 41.75
N ASN A 661 -3.26 14.10 41.49
CA ASN A 661 -2.76 13.85 40.15
C ASN A 661 -3.21 12.48 39.67
N VAL A 662 -3.58 12.41 38.40
CA VAL A 662 -4.07 11.21 37.75
C VAL A 662 -2.88 10.43 37.20
N SER A 663 -2.80 9.15 37.52
CA SER A 663 -1.80 8.23 36.96
C SER A 663 -2.44 6.92 36.53
N VAL A 664 -1.79 6.19 35.62
CA VAL A 664 -2.23 4.86 35.21
C VAL A 664 -1.99 3.90 36.37
N SER A 665 -3.01 3.10 36.72
CA SER A 665 -2.93 2.13 37.81
C SER A 665 -1.75 1.17 37.62
N ARG A 666 -0.95 0.97 38.66
CA ARG A 666 0.12 -0.04 38.64
C ARG A 666 -0.45 -1.46 38.77
N GLU A 667 -1.67 -1.60 39.27
CA GLU A 667 -2.34 -2.89 39.45
C GLU A 667 -2.89 -3.47 38.14
N LEU A 668 -2.98 -2.67 37.06
CA LEU A 668 -3.37 -3.11 35.71
C LEU A 668 -2.62 -4.36 35.22
N ASP A 669 -1.35 -4.50 35.61
CA ASP A 669 -0.50 -5.63 35.23
C ASP A 669 -0.85 -6.93 35.98
N ASN A 670 -1.51 -6.82 37.15
CA ASN A 670 -1.87 -7.95 38.01
C ASN A 670 -3.28 -8.48 37.75
N ILE A 671 -4.13 -7.70 37.09
CA ILE A 671 -5.54 -8.04 36.84
C ILE A 671 -5.64 -9.18 35.81
N SER A 672 -6.25 -10.29 36.21
CA SER A 672 -6.41 -11.49 35.39
C SER A 672 -7.17 -11.25 34.08
N LEU A 673 -8.09 -10.28 34.06
CA LEU A 673 -8.80 -9.81 32.86
C LEU A 673 -7.87 -9.29 31.76
N PHE A 674 -6.65 -8.87 32.11
CA PHE A 674 -5.66 -8.29 31.19
C PHE A 674 -4.37 -9.10 31.06
N LYS A 675 -4.24 -10.25 31.75
CA LYS A 675 -3.03 -11.11 31.70
C LYS A 675 -2.78 -11.77 30.33
N GLU A 676 -3.78 -11.80 29.44
CA GLU A 676 -3.66 -12.36 28.10
C GLU A 676 -3.97 -11.34 26.98
N VAL A 677 -3.64 -10.06 27.16
CA VAL A 677 -3.68 -9.12 26.03
C VAL A 677 -2.65 -9.57 24.99
N LYS A 678 -3.12 -10.22 23.92
CA LYS A 678 -2.31 -10.50 22.75
C LYS A 678 -1.99 -9.15 22.10
N LEU A 679 -0.71 -8.80 22.08
CA LEU A 679 -0.23 -7.66 21.33
C LEU A 679 -0.30 -8.02 19.85
N GLU A 680 -1.41 -7.69 19.19
CA GLU A 680 -1.67 -8.08 17.79
C GLU A 680 -0.62 -7.50 16.82
N ASN A 681 0.05 -6.41 17.21
CA ASN A 681 1.01 -5.66 16.38
C ASN A 681 2.47 -5.70 16.87
N PHE A 682 2.80 -6.55 17.86
CA PHE A 682 4.18 -6.65 18.36
C PHE A 682 4.97 -7.72 17.60
N TYR A 683 5.98 -7.29 16.84
CA TYR A 683 6.77 -8.15 15.93
C TYR A 683 8.28 -8.05 16.21
N PRO A 684 8.78 -8.58 17.36
CA PRO A 684 10.14 -8.33 17.87
C PRO A 684 11.30 -8.79 16.96
N HIS A 685 11.01 -9.44 15.83
CA HIS A 685 12.01 -9.97 14.90
C HIS A 685 11.83 -9.49 13.45
N GLU A 686 10.89 -8.57 13.19
CA GLU A 686 10.57 -8.11 11.83
C GLU A 686 11.19 -6.76 11.44
N ASP A 687 11.63 -5.94 12.39
CA ASP A 687 11.88 -4.49 12.17
C ASP A 687 13.29 -4.11 11.69
N ASP A 688 14.20 -5.07 11.54
CA ASP A 688 15.64 -4.77 11.47
C ASP A 688 16.29 -5.08 10.11
N LYS A 689 15.48 -5.17 9.06
CA LYS A 689 15.89 -5.89 7.84
C LYS A 689 15.78 -4.97 6.64
N GLY A 690 16.92 -4.41 6.22
CA GLY A 690 17.03 -3.65 4.97
C GLY A 690 16.46 -4.42 3.78
N ALA A 691 16.15 -3.72 2.68
CA ALA A 691 15.44 -4.27 1.52
C ALA A 691 15.97 -5.64 1.04
N GLY A 692 17.29 -5.87 1.07
CA GLY A 692 17.90 -7.16 0.71
C GLY A 692 17.56 -8.33 1.65
N ILE A 693 17.30 -8.07 2.93
CA ILE A 693 16.87 -9.10 3.88
C ILE A 693 15.35 -9.33 3.80
N LEU A 694 14.54 -8.30 3.49
CA LEU A 694 13.12 -8.49 3.16
C LEU A 694 12.97 -9.39 1.93
N PHE A 695 13.81 -9.17 0.92
CA PHE A 695 13.97 -10.06 -0.22
C PHE A 695 14.34 -11.48 0.23
N MET A 696 15.45 -11.68 0.94
CA MET A 696 15.85 -13.01 1.42
C MET A 696 14.80 -13.69 2.32
N ARG A 697 13.99 -12.92 3.05
CA ARG A 697 12.85 -13.43 3.82
C ARG A 697 11.72 -13.88 2.91
N HIS A 698 11.41 -13.15 1.84
CA HIS A 698 10.42 -13.59 0.88
C HIS A 698 10.88 -14.89 0.20
N PHE A 699 12.16 -14.97 -0.17
CA PHE A 699 12.81 -16.18 -0.67
C PHE A 699 12.73 -17.33 0.34
N ARG A 700 13.05 -17.07 1.61
CA ARG A 700 12.98 -18.07 2.68
C ARG A 700 11.54 -18.53 2.95
N ASP A 701 10.58 -17.61 2.92
CA ASP A 701 9.17 -17.91 3.17
C ASP A 701 8.59 -18.80 2.04
N VAL A 702 9.05 -18.63 0.79
CA VAL A 702 8.78 -19.54 -0.34
C VAL A 702 9.46 -20.90 -0.13
N LEU A 703 10.76 -20.92 0.21
CA LEU A 703 11.54 -22.15 0.40
C LEU A 703 11.04 -23.02 1.57
N ILE A 704 10.55 -22.40 2.66
CA ILE A 704 10.07 -23.11 3.86
C ILE A 704 8.57 -23.46 3.74
N PHE A 705 7.92 -23.19 2.61
CA PHE A 705 6.47 -23.43 2.43
C PHE A 705 5.62 -22.78 3.53
N LYS A 706 6.06 -21.62 4.05
CA LYS A 706 5.39 -20.96 5.18
C LYS A 706 3.96 -20.54 4.83
N GLU A 707 3.74 -20.13 3.58
CA GLU A 707 2.41 -19.82 3.06
C GLU A 707 1.53 -21.06 2.93
N LEU A 708 2.11 -22.22 2.58
CA LEU A 708 1.41 -23.51 2.55
C LEU A 708 0.90 -23.89 3.95
N GLY A 709 1.75 -23.77 4.97
CA GLY A 709 1.38 -24.06 6.35
C GLY A 709 0.26 -23.14 6.87
N ARG A 710 0.33 -21.85 6.55
CA ARG A 710 -0.74 -20.88 6.85
C ARG A 710 -2.03 -21.18 6.08
N SER A 711 -1.91 -21.55 4.80
CA SER A 711 -3.03 -21.91 3.95
C SER A 711 -3.81 -23.10 4.51
N MET A 712 -3.11 -24.18 4.90
CA MET A 712 -3.73 -25.37 5.47
C MET A 712 -4.49 -25.08 6.78
N LYS A 713 -4.01 -24.12 7.57
CA LYS A 713 -4.63 -23.76 8.85
C LYS A 713 -5.91 -22.93 8.70
N ASN A 714 -5.99 -22.09 7.67
CA ASN A 714 -7.05 -21.10 7.50
C ASN A 714 -8.00 -21.40 6.33
N SER A 715 -7.80 -22.49 5.58
CA SER A 715 -8.57 -22.70 4.35
C SER A 715 -10.02 -23.09 4.62
N THR A 716 -10.93 -22.26 4.13
CA THR A 716 -12.37 -22.55 4.05
C THR A 716 -12.68 -23.05 2.64
N GLY A 717 -12.60 -24.36 2.44
CA GLY A 717 -13.03 -25.04 1.21
C GLY A 717 -11.91 -25.60 0.33
N LEU A 718 -12.12 -26.82 -0.17
CA LEU A 718 -11.12 -27.66 -0.86
C LEU A 718 -10.49 -26.98 -2.07
N LEU A 719 -11.28 -26.33 -2.93
CA LEU A 719 -10.77 -25.69 -4.15
C LEU A 719 -9.84 -24.50 -3.83
N ARG A 720 -10.16 -23.72 -2.79
CA ARG A 720 -9.31 -22.61 -2.34
C ARG A 720 -8.02 -23.12 -1.71
N SER A 721 -8.10 -24.21 -0.94
CA SER A 721 -6.92 -24.89 -0.39
C SER A 721 -6.01 -25.38 -1.50
N LEU A 722 -6.56 -26.10 -2.49
CA LEU A 722 -5.82 -26.61 -3.64
C LEU A 722 -5.16 -25.50 -4.44
N PHE A 723 -5.87 -24.39 -4.70
CA PHE A 723 -5.28 -23.26 -5.40
C PHE A 723 -4.12 -22.65 -4.62
N ARG A 724 -4.25 -22.45 -3.30
CA ARG A 724 -3.15 -21.95 -2.47
C ARG A 724 -1.95 -22.91 -2.40
N ILE A 725 -2.21 -24.21 -2.44
CA ILE A 725 -1.14 -25.23 -2.52
C ILE A 725 -0.44 -25.12 -3.87
N PHE A 726 -1.21 -25.11 -4.96
CA PHE A 726 -0.68 -24.97 -6.32
C PHE A 726 0.12 -23.67 -6.48
N ASP A 727 -0.40 -22.55 -5.99
CA ASP A 727 0.29 -21.26 -6.02
C ASP A 727 1.61 -21.30 -5.23
N GLY A 728 1.57 -21.72 -3.96
CA GLY A 728 2.76 -21.75 -3.11
C GLY A 728 3.84 -22.73 -3.58
N VAL A 729 3.45 -23.83 -4.25
CA VAL A 729 4.37 -24.88 -4.71
C VAL A 729 4.80 -24.68 -6.16
N VAL A 730 3.90 -24.26 -7.05
CA VAL A 730 4.15 -24.23 -8.50
C VAL A 730 4.50 -22.82 -8.95
N ILE A 731 3.63 -21.84 -8.71
CA ILE A 731 3.81 -20.48 -9.27
C ILE A 731 5.02 -19.80 -8.62
N SER A 732 5.10 -19.81 -7.28
CA SER A 732 6.20 -19.16 -6.55
C SER A 732 7.56 -19.81 -6.82
N TRP A 733 7.61 -21.14 -6.91
CA TRP A 733 8.85 -21.85 -7.24
C TRP A 733 9.24 -21.68 -8.70
N LEU A 734 8.29 -21.68 -9.62
CA LEU A 734 8.54 -21.44 -11.04
C LEU A 734 9.09 -20.03 -11.24
N SER A 735 8.48 -19.02 -10.63
CA SER A 735 8.98 -17.65 -10.58
C SER A 735 10.43 -17.60 -10.09
N TYR A 736 10.71 -18.23 -8.95
CA TYR A 736 12.05 -18.29 -8.38
C TYR A 736 13.06 -18.98 -9.31
N PHE A 737 12.69 -20.11 -9.89
CA PHE A 737 13.52 -20.86 -10.80
C PHE A 737 13.85 -20.05 -12.06
N ILE A 738 12.87 -19.36 -12.64
CA ILE A 738 13.04 -18.49 -13.82
C ILE A 738 14.08 -17.40 -13.53
N HIS A 739 14.01 -16.72 -12.38
CA HIS A 739 14.94 -15.65 -12.03
C HIS A 739 16.38 -16.13 -11.81
N ILE A 740 16.58 -17.38 -11.38
CA ILE A 740 17.94 -17.95 -11.23
C ILE A 740 18.46 -18.44 -12.59
N VAL A 741 17.62 -19.11 -13.36
CA VAL A 741 18.04 -19.73 -14.61
C VAL A 741 18.27 -18.69 -15.69
N PHE A 742 17.52 -17.59 -15.71
CA PHE A 742 17.63 -16.58 -16.76
C PHE A 742 19.04 -15.95 -16.88
N PRO A 743 19.66 -15.39 -15.82
CA PRO A 743 21.01 -14.84 -15.92
C PRO A 743 22.05 -15.89 -16.33
N LEU A 744 21.91 -17.13 -15.84
CA LEU A 744 22.80 -18.24 -16.21
C LEU A 744 22.64 -18.60 -17.69
N TYR A 745 21.40 -18.68 -18.17
CA TYR A 745 21.07 -18.98 -19.55
C TYR A 745 21.57 -17.88 -20.51
N LEU A 746 21.37 -16.61 -20.15
CA LEU A 746 21.92 -15.47 -20.91
C LEU A 746 23.44 -15.49 -20.94
N GLY A 747 24.11 -15.81 -19.82
CA GLY A 747 25.56 -15.94 -19.76
C GLY A 747 26.10 -17.06 -20.64
N LEU A 748 25.42 -18.22 -20.68
CA LEU A 748 25.75 -19.33 -21.58
C LEU A 748 25.56 -18.93 -23.05
N ALA A 749 24.44 -18.29 -23.40
CA ALA A 749 24.16 -17.82 -24.76
C ALA A 749 25.18 -16.78 -25.23
N LEU A 750 25.56 -15.82 -24.38
CA LEU A 750 26.63 -14.86 -24.64
C LEU A 750 27.97 -15.57 -24.86
N GLY A 751 28.31 -16.55 -24.00
CA GLY A 751 29.52 -17.35 -24.13
C GLY A 751 29.59 -18.10 -25.45
N GLU A 752 28.48 -18.70 -25.90
CA GLU A 752 28.39 -19.40 -27.18
C GLU A 752 28.60 -18.46 -28.37
N ILE A 753 27.99 -17.27 -28.37
CA ILE A 753 28.18 -16.27 -29.43
C ILE A 753 29.63 -15.77 -29.46
N ILE A 754 30.20 -15.43 -28.31
CA ILE A 754 31.59 -14.96 -28.21
C ILE A 754 32.54 -16.06 -28.66
N TYR A 755 32.34 -17.30 -28.20
CA TYR A 755 33.13 -18.45 -28.63
C TYR A 755 33.05 -18.64 -30.15
N SER A 756 31.87 -18.51 -30.75
CA SER A 756 31.69 -18.59 -32.20
C SER A 756 32.50 -17.52 -32.93
N PHE A 757 32.49 -16.26 -32.47
CA PHE A 757 33.31 -15.19 -33.05
C PHE A 757 34.81 -15.44 -32.92
N VAL A 758 35.26 -15.91 -31.75
CA VAL A 758 36.68 -16.19 -31.49
C VAL A 758 37.14 -17.39 -32.31
N ALA A 759 36.37 -18.47 -32.35
CA ALA A 759 36.67 -19.67 -33.12
C ALA A 759 36.84 -19.34 -34.60
N VAL A 760 35.98 -18.50 -35.18
CA VAL A 760 36.10 -18.06 -36.58
C VAL A 760 37.32 -17.20 -36.82
N LYS A 761 37.60 -16.23 -35.94
CA LYS A 761 38.82 -15.43 -36.06
C LYS A 761 40.06 -16.31 -35.95
N CYS A 762 40.08 -17.28 -35.03
CA CYS A 762 41.18 -18.23 -34.91
C CYS A 762 41.32 -19.11 -36.15
N VAL A 763 40.22 -19.62 -36.72
CA VAL A 763 40.23 -20.42 -37.96
C VAL A 763 40.69 -19.57 -39.15
N ASN A 764 40.20 -18.33 -39.28
CA ASN A 764 40.63 -17.42 -40.34
C ASN A 764 42.10 -17.02 -40.19
N ILE A 765 42.57 -16.76 -38.97
CA ILE A 765 44.00 -16.50 -38.70
C ILE A 765 44.82 -17.74 -39.07
N ILE A 766 44.44 -18.94 -38.60
CA ILE A 766 45.13 -20.20 -38.94
C ILE A 766 45.12 -20.45 -40.46
N ALA A 767 44.02 -20.17 -41.16
CA ALA A 767 43.91 -20.33 -42.60
C ALA A 767 44.80 -19.33 -43.35
N VAL A 768 44.83 -18.06 -42.93
CA VAL A 768 45.72 -17.03 -43.48
C VAL A 768 47.17 -17.41 -43.23
N THR A 769 47.55 -17.77 -41.99
CA THR A 769 48.91 -18.19 -41.65
C THR A 769 49.31 -19.47 -42.38
N ARG A 770 48.38 -20.41 -42.61
CA ARG A 770 48.64 -21.61 -43.41
C ARG A 770 48.83 -21.27 -44.90
N SER A 771 48.09 -20.32 -45.44
CA SER A 771 48.29 -19.85 -46.83
C SER A 771 49.62 -19.11 -46.96
N GLU A 772 49.98 -18.25 -46.00
CA GLU A 772 51.25 -17.53 -46.00
C GLU A 772 52.43 -18.47 -45.80
N ILE A 773 52.30 -19.48 -44.93
CA ILE A 773 53.31 -20.54 -44.76
C ILE A 773 53.39 -21.40 -46.03
N SER A 774 52.27 -21.75 -46.66
CA SER A 774 52.23 -22.48 -47.92
C SER A 774 52.93 -21.71 -49.04
N ASP A 775 52.62 -20.43 -49.18
CA ASP A 775 53.22 -19.53 -50.17
C ASP A 775 54.70 -19.30 -49.86
N TRP A 776 55.08 -19.19 -48.58
CA TRP A 776 56.47 -19.10 -48.16
C TRP A 776 57.24 -20.40 -48.45
N ILE A 777 56.65 -21.56 -48.19
CA ILE A 777 57.23 -22.88 -48.53
C ILE A 777 57.33 -23.04 -50.05
N PHE A 778 56.31 -22.67 -50.83
CA PHE A 778 56.36 -22.69 -52.29
C PHE A 778 57.48 -21.81 -52.84
N ASN A 779 57.62 -20.58 -52.32
CA ASN A 779 58.71 -19.68 -52.68
C ASN A 779 60.10 -20.16 -52.22
N LEU A 780 60.20 -20.88 -51.09
CA LEU A 780 61.46 -21.41 -50.57
C LEU A 780 61.97 -22.63 -51.37
N PHE A 781 61.06 -23.44 -51.92
CA PHE A 781 61.40 -24.67 -52.66
C PHE A 781 61.42 -24.51 -54.19
N GLY A 782 61.17 -23.30 -54.71
CA GLY A 782 61.45 -22.95 -56.11
C GLY A 782 60.72 -23.84 -57.13
N TYR A 783 59.39 -23.90 -57.04
CA TYR A 783 58.52 -24.38 -58.11
C TYR A 783 57.65 -23.26 -58.66
#